data_AF-A0A850AUP6-F1
#
_entry.id   AF-A0A850AUP6-F1
#
_cell.length_a   1.000
_cell.length_b   1.000
_cell.length_c   1.000
_cell.angle_alpha   90.00
_cell.angle_beta   90.00
_cell.angle_gamma   90.00
#
_symmetry.space_group_name_H-M   'P 1'
#
loop_
_entity.id
_entity.type
_entity.pdbx_description
1 polymer ?
#
loop_
_entity_poly.entity_id
_entity_poly.type
_entity_poly.pdbx_seq_one_letter_code
_entity_poly.pdbx_strand_id
1 'polypeptide(L)'
;MRYHLTRLFPGGFLPAGLLLVLTGLIFAQIPDPMVNQRWGVFDVNRVRTKFNNTGLLCDGNQQSISRARPPAFEFPNGSELSWGTAVGVILGAPRQQLPGAVGGYPPEDYTAFCDATLDEGPAAFWDEEHFAPYPEFVGPAGAEAALSDDPASWPVGGWPPFYPATNIPLEVGSEGWPGFGAGGERLADQESFSVVYAWGGTDQIGATGPTNPNWLNTQMFIRGLAWTGSLYENFIVWMYVIRNVGTDPIQDMRAAIHADFGFLPIFMPPNPWGDTDRHYYDPALQLAYGSDDDGYEDSPFGGSLGADQIAWAGVVALEMPGPSKQVQTYDAFHFWELATTPAGNGARSDLYFEYNVKNANDPQDSNGDGIDDDFDLNGVPDILEGGPNFYAASGADGVQTLGSGPFTLNPGESDTLIFAAVFGQNKDDLITNAKRALILYQSGWKVVTAPPAPVAEAFAEDRKVTLAWGTASEKDPQFQGYKIYRSADGGKTWGSSSFKDFSGGIHYIPLAQYDLVDDIKGYYTTLPEYAWFYLGDDRWVPLRKTVEADSFQYFDIGDTVNVFVDRDVVNGMNYLYYVAAYDSGNSIIGPLENTPATNPALMNNTVSVVPHGAVSTMSLEKVRVVPNPYVVASMWEKGQERQIQFIHLPEKATIRIFNASGELVRTLEHDAAVSPAPSIESWDLKTYNKQLAAPGLYFYHVSSSVGEFTGKFVIVL
;
A
#
# COMPACT_ATOMS: atom_id res chain seq x y z
N MET A 1 -50.54 65.24 -50.24
CA MET A 1 -51.37 64.94 -51.43
C MET A 1 -52.32 63.80 -51.04
N ARG A 2 -53.63 64.09 -50.98
CA ARG A 2 -54.83 63.19 -50.96
C ARG A 2 -54.94 62.08 -49.90
N TYR A 3 -55.81 62.24 -48.87
CA TYR A 3 -57.27 61.94 -48.76
C TYR A 3 -57.56 60.45 -48.37
N HIS A 4 -58.06 60.17 -47.15
CA HIS A 4 -59.45 59.77 -46.78
C HIS A 4 -59.82 58.31 -47.19
N LEU A 5 -60.66 57.49 -46.52
CA LEU A 5 -61.59 57.58 -45.38
C LEU A 5 -62.16 56.15 -45.09
N THR A 6 -62.41 55.84 -43.81
CA THR A 6 -63.54 55.06 -43.19
C THR A 6 -63.88 53.56 -43.48
N ARG A 7 -63.91 52.80 -42.35
CA ARG A 7 -65.00 51.97 -41.73
C ARG A 7 -65.50 50.65 -42.37
N LEU A 8 -65.40 49.53 -41.63
CA LEU A 8 -66.47 48.84 -40.85
C LEU A 8 -66.01 47.47 -40.26
N PHE A 9 -66.51 47.16 -39.05
CA PHE A 9 -66.36 45.96 -38.17
C PHE A 9 -67.10 44.69 -38.70
N PRO A 10 -67.09 43.47 -38.06
CA PRO A 10 -66.83 43.16 -36.64
C PRO A 10 -66.11 41.82 -36.26
N GLY A 11 -65.73 41.71 -34.97
CA GLY A 11 -65.78 40.45 -34.21
C GLY A 11 -64.51 40.00 -33.50
N GLY A 12 -64.47 40.09 -32.16
CA GLY A 12 -63.50 39.38 -31.32
C GLY A 12 -63.02 40.18 -30.09
N PHE A 13 -63.60 39.87 -28.93
CA PHE A 13 -63.21 40.37 -27.61
C PHE A 13 -61.77 39.97 -27.21
N LEU A 14 -61.04 40.84 -26.51
CA LEU A 14 -60.14 40.53 -25.38
C LEU A 14 -59.73 41.85 -24.65
N PRO A 15 -59.63 41.88 -23.30
CA PRO A 15 -59.49 43.12 -22.52
C PRO A 15 -58.03 43.50 -22.21
N ALA A 16 -57.91 44.73 -21.68
CA ALA A 16 -56.71 45.48 -21.35
C ALA A 16 -55.79 44.89 -20.28
N GLY A 17 -54.51 45.22 -20.34
CA GLY A 17 -53.53 45.00 -19.28
C GLY A 17 -52.22 45.77 -19.53
N LEU A 18 -52.08 46.88 -18.81
CA LEU A 18 -50.94 47.79 -18.74
C LEU A 18 -49.64 47.03 -18.37
N LEU A 19 -48.60 47.08 -19.20
CA LEU A 19 -47.30 46.44 -18.91
C LEU A 19 -46.44 47.39 -18.06
N LEU A 20 -46.27 47.04 -16.79
CA LEU A 20 -45.24 47.57 -15.89
C LEU A 20 -43.86 47.12 -16.42
N VAL A 21 -42.93 48.06 -16.64
CA VAL A 21 -41.52 47.74 -16.87
C VAL A 21 -40.87 47.47 -15.51
N LEU A 22 -40.70 46.19 -15.16
CA LEU A 22 -39.83 45.74 -14.08
C LEU A 22 -38.40 45.64 -14.62
N THR A 23 -37.53 46.55 -14.19
CA THR A 23 -36.08 46.39 -14.30
C THR A 23 -35.63 45.33 -13.30
N GLY A 24 -35.58 44.07 -13.74
CA GLY A 24 -34.87 43.02 -13.02
C GLY A 24 -33.37 43.17 -13.27
N LEU A 25 -32.64 43.63 -12.25
CA LEU A 25 -31.20 43.40 -12.16
C LEU A 25 -31.02 41.89 -11.96
N ILE A 26 -30.63 41.20 -13.02
CA ILE A 26 -30.12 39.83 -12.91
C ILE A 26 -28.72 39.97 -12.30
N PHE A 27 -28.58 39.67 -11.00
CA PHE A 27 -27.27 39.35 -10.46
C PHE A 27 -26.80 38.08 -11.16
N ALA A 28 -25.67 38.16 -11.88
CA ALA A 28 -25.02 36.96 -12.37
C ALA A 28 -24.61 36.13 -11.15
N GLN A 29 -25.18 34.94 -11.00
CA GLN A 29 -24.67 33.95 -10.05
C GLN A 29 -23.20 33.70 -10.41
N ILE A 30 -22.30 33.87 -9.44
CA ILE A 30 -20.93 33.38 -9.57
C ILE A 30 -21.06 31.87 -9.84
N PRO A 31 -20.46 31.34 -10.92
CA PRO A 31 -20.48 29.90 -11.18
C PRO A 31 -19.87 29.18 -9.99
N ASP A 32 -20.55 28.14 -9.50
CA ASP A 32 -20.03 27.25 -8.48
C ASP A 32 -18.67 26.69 -8.92
N PRO A 33 -17.56 27.03 -8.24
CA PRO A 33 -16.24 26.58 -8.66
C PRO A 33 -16.04 25.07 -8.43
N MET A 34 -16.90 24.44 -7.61
CA MET A 34 -16.86 23.01 -7.31
C MET A 34 -17.32 22.11 -8.47
N VAL A 35 -17.82 22.70 -9.57
CA VAL A 35 -18.00 21.96 -10.83
C VAL A 35 -16.69 21.34 -11.36
N ASN A 36 -15.54 21.79 -10.87
CA ASN A 36 -14.22 21.27 -11.21
C ASN A 36 -13.69 20.25 -10.18
N GLN A 37 -14.44 19.96 -9.11
CA GLN A 37 -14.12 18.88 -8.19
C GLN A 37 -14.11 17.55 -8.95
N ARG A 38 -13.06 16.77 -8.75
CA ARG A 38 -12.91 15.43 -9.28
C ARG A 38 -12.49 14.49 -8.17
N TRP A 39 -13.02 13.28 -8.24
CA TRP A 39 -12.68 12.18 -7.37
C TRP A 39 -11.73 11.24 -8.10
N GLY A 40 -10.77 10.69 -7.39
CA GLY A 40 -9.86 9.65 -7.87
C GLY A 40 -9.65 8.57 -6.80
N VAL A 41 -8.90 7.53 -7.14
CA VAL A 41 -8.61 6.42 -6.23
C VAL A 41 -7.10 6.18 -6.19
N PHE A 42 -6.52 6.13 -4.99
CA PHE A 42 -5.21 5.52 -4.81
C PHE A 42 -5.37 4.01 -4.69
N ASP A 43 -4.74 3.25 -5.59
CA ASP A 43 -4.89 1.79 -5.72
C ASP A 43 -3.62 1.13 -6.26
N VAL A 44 -2.54 1.19 -5.46
CA VAL A 44 -1.24 0.61 -5.82
C VAL A 44 -0.71 -0.38 -4.79
N ASN A 45 -1.25 -0.37 -3.57
CA ASN A 45 -0.69 -1.06 -2.40
C ASN A 45 -1.75 -1.73 -1.54
N ARG A 46 -1.42 -2.06 -0.29
CA ARG A 46 -2.37 -2.63 0.68
C ARG A 46 -3.32 -1.60 1.29
N VAL A 47 -3.10 -0.31 1.09
CA VAL A 47 -4.06 0.74 1.43
C VAL A 47 -4.67 1.27 0.14
N ARG A 48 -6.00 1.25 0.06
CA ARG A 48 -6.75 1.74 -1.09
C ARG A 48 -7.78 2.75 -0.63
N THR A 49 -7.79 3.95 -1.20
CA THR A 49 -8.72 4.99 -0.76
C THR A 49 -9.11 5.93 -1.88
N LYS A 50 -10.34 6.42 -1.84
CA LYS A 50 -10.73 7.61 -2.58
C LYS A 50 -10.06 8.86 -2.04
N PHE A 51 -9.99 9.86 -2.89
CA PHE A 51 -9.65 11.23 -2.55
C PHE A 51 -10.30 12.13 -3.59
N ASN A 52 -10.34 13.43 -3.32
CA ASN A 52 -10.68 14.42 -4.33
C ASN A 52 -9.56 15.44 -4.54
N ASN A 53 -9.65 16.17 -5.63
CA ASN A 53 -8.66 17.18 -6.00
C ASN A 53 -8.74 18.48 -5.18
N THR A 54 -9.60 18.56 -4.14
CA THR A 54 -9.68 19.70 -3.21
C THR A 54 -8.81 19.47 -1.97
N GLY A 55 -8.40 18.21 -1.73
CA GLY A 55 -7.54 17.81 -0.63
C GLY A 55 -8.20 16.91 0.40
N LEU A 56 -9.50 16.58 0.23
CA LEU A 56 -10.18 15.58 1.04
C LEU A 56 -9.68 14.19 0.67
N LEU A 57 -9.30 13.45 1.70
CA LEU A 57 -8.90 12.07 1.60
C LEU A 57 -10.02 11.20 2.15
N CYS A 58 -10.19 10.04 1.54
CA CYS A 58 -11.33 9.14 1.68
C CYS A 58 -12.66 9.79 1.28
N ASP A 59 -13.79 9.27 1.75
CA ASP A 59 -15.11 9.51 1.20
C ASP A 59 -15.74 10.84 1.65
N GLY A 60 -15.44 11.28 2.87
CA GLY A 60 -16.07 12.41 3.54
C GLY A 60 -17.50 12.10 3.99
N ASN A 61 -18.31 11.44 3.15
CA ASN A 61 -19.74 11.29 3.39
C ASN A 61 -20.16 9.87 3.84
N GLN A 62 -19.29 9.08 4.49
CA GLN A 62 -19.67 7.74 4.98
C GLN A 62 -20.86 7.75 5.95
N GLN A 63 -21.08 8.88 6.64
CA GLN A 63 -22.23 9.13 7.50
C GLN A 63 -23.57 9.11 6.74
N SER A 64 -23.55 9.25 5.40
CA SER A 64 -24.71 9.15 4.53
C SER A 64 -24.47 8.08 3.47
N ILE A 65 -24.96 6.86 3.69
CA ILE A 65 -24.80 5.71 2.77
C ILE A 65 -25.13 6.06 1.31
N SER A 66 -26.11 6.95 1.08
CA SER A 66 -26.50 7.38 -0.27
C SER A 66 -25.48 8.31 -0.97
N ARG A 67 -24.62 8.96 -0.19
CA ARG A 67 -23.55 9.87 -0.62
C ARG A 67 -22.16 9.25 -0.47
N ALA A 68 -22.06 8.14 0.26
CA ALA A 68 -20.83 7.39 0.46
C ALA A 68 -20.21 6.91 -0.88
N ARG A 69 -18.89 7.00 -0.93
CA ARG A 69 -17.95 6.72 -2.00
C ARG A 69 -16.86 5.79 -1.43
N PRO A 70 -17.09 4.47 -1.38
CA PRO A 70 -16.00 3.52 -1.13
C PRO A 70 -15.01 3.49 -2.31
N PRO A 71 -13.76 3.04 -2.10
CA PRO A 71 -13.18 2.64 -0.80
C PRO A 71 -12.77 3.84 0.05
N ALA A 72 -12.93 3.74 1.38
CA ALA A 72 -12.48 4.76 2.31
C ALA A 72 -11.42 4.15 3.23
N PHE A 73 -10.16 4.35 2.87
CA PHE A 73 -9.03 3.68 3.53
C PHE A 73 -9.26 2.17 3.72
N GLU A 74 -9.53 1.48 2.61
CA GLU A 74 -9.64 0.03 2.58
C GLU A 74 -8.30 -0.62 2.92
N PHE A 75 -8.28 -1.45 3.95
CA PHE A 75 -7.08 -2.16 4.40
C PHE A 75 -7.41 -3.57 4.94
N PRO A 76 -6.65 -4.61 4.59
CA PRO A 76 -5.77 -4.64 3.41
C PRO A 76 -6.59 -4.54 2.11
N ASN A 77 -6.05 -3.92 1.08
CA ASN A 77 -6.67 -3.79 -0.24
C ASN A 77 -7.21 -5.13 -0.75
N GLY A 78 -8.48 -5.15 -1.16
CA GLY A 78 -9.24 -6.34 -1.54
C GLY A 78 -10.02 -6.98 -0.40
N SER A 79 -9.98 -6.42 0.82
CA SER A 79 -10.77 -6.87 1.97
C SER A 79 -12.22 -6.38 1.92
N GLU A 80 -12.48 -5.29 1.19
CA GLU A 80 -13.70 -4.49 1.25
C GLU A 80 -14.03 -3.95 2.67
N LEU A 81 -13.06 -3.97 3.60
CA LEU A 81 -13.15 -3.36 4.93
C LEU A 81 -12.58 -1.94 4.88
N SER A 82 -13.41 -0.94 5.13
CA SER A 82 -13.04 0.49 5.17
C SER A 82 -12.90 0.96 6.61
N TRP A 83 -11.94 1.84 6.88
CA TRP A 83 -11.57 2.25 8.24
C TRP A 83 -11.56 3.76 8.49
N GLY A 84 -11.82 4.58 7.46
CA GLY A 84 -11.79 6.03 7.62
C GLY A 84 -13.01 6.75 7.05
N THR A 85 -13.29 7.91 7.62
CA THR A 85 -14.47 8.72 7.31
C THR A 85 -14.08 9.98 6.55
N ALA A 86 -13.16 10.78 7.13
CA ALA A 86 -12.62 11.98 6.54
C ALA A 86 -11.20 12.27 7.05
N VAL A 87 -10.26 12.53 6.14
CA VAL A 87 -8.94 13.05 6.51
C VAL A 87 -8.65 14.24 5.61
N GLY A 88 -8.18 15.35 6.18
CA GLY A 88 -7.94 16.57 5.43
C GLY A 88 -7.12 17.61 6.19
N VAL A 89 -7.02 18.81 5.60
CA VAL A 89 -6.24 19.91 6.15
C VAL A 89 -7.14 21.08 6.50
N ILE A 90 -6.83 21.70 7.64
CA ILE A 90 -7.49 22.88 8.17
C ILE A 90 -6.48 24.02 8.24
N LEU A 91 -6.85 25.19 7.73
CA LEU A 91 -6.09 26.43 7.83
C LEU A 91 -6.93 27.44 8.61
N GLY A 92 -6.38 28.01 9.68
CA GLY A 92 -7.12 29.02 10.44
C GLY A 92 -6.24 30.16 10.91
N ALA A 93 -6.87 31.29 11.21
CA ALA A 93 -6.21 32.46 11.78
C ALA A 93 -7.22 33.32 12.56
N PRO A 94 -6.79 34.11 13.55
CA PRO A 94 -7.68 35.04 14.26
C PRO A 94 -8.38 36.01 13.31
N ARG A 95 -9.59 36.46 13.68
CA ARG A 95 -10.43 37.39 12.90
C ARG A 95 -9.68 38.67 12.50
N GLN A 96 -8.80 39.19 13.35
CA GLN A 96 -8.10 40.45 13.13
C GLN A 96 -7.02 40.32 12.06
N GLN A 97 -7.42 40.22 10.79
CA GLN A 97 -6.54 40.21 9.62
C GLN A 97 -6.65 41.51 8.82
N LEU A 98 -5.57 41.83 8.10
CA LEU A 98 -5.56 42.92 7.13
C LEU A 98 -6.39 42.57 5.89
N PRO A 99 -7.01 43.54 5.21
CA PRO A 99 -7.91 43.26 4.08
C PRO A 99 -7.27 42.49 2.92
N GLY A 100 -5.96 42.61 2.70
CA GLY A 100 -5.26 41.86 1.66
C GLY A 100 -4.98 40.40 2.01
N ALA A 101 -5.14 39.98 3.27
CA ALA A 101 -4.88 38.62 3.73
C ALA A 101 -6.12 37.71 3.61
N VAL A 102 -7.31 38.28 3.37
CA VAL A 102 -8.59 37.57 3.45
C VAL A 102 -9.51 37.92 2.29
N GLY A 103 -10.43 37.01 1.97
CA GLY A 103 -11.52 37.22 1.03
C GLY A 103 -12.84 37.36 1.77
N GLY A 104 -13.15 38.58 2.21
CA GLY A 104 -14.31 38.84 3.06
C GLY A 104 -14.00 38.65 4.55
N TYR A 105 -14.98 38.93 5.40
CA TYR A 105 -14.83 38.84 6.85
C TYR A 105 -16.00 38.06 7.44
N PRO A 106 -15.74 37.17 8.42
CA PRO A 106 -16.82 36.43 9.05
C PRO A 106 -17.75 37.38 9.82
N PRO A 107 -18.93 36.95 10.27
CA PRO A 107 -19.82 37.75 11.13
C PRO A 107 -19.12 38.33 12.37
N GLU A 108 -19.55 39.49 12.89
CA GLU A 108 -18.84 40.17 14.01
C GLU A 108 -18.68 39.34 15.28
N ASP A 109 -19.53 38.34 15.49
CA ASP A 109 -19.51 37.42 16.62
C ASP A 109 -18.60 36.20 16.41
N TYR A 110 -17.92 36.09 15.26
CA TYR A 110 -16.92 35.05 15.00
C TYR A 110 -15.54 35.49 15.47
N THR A 111 -14.75 34.59 16.04
CA THR A 111 -13.41 34.89 16.57
C THR A 111 -12.27 34.62 15.58
N ALA A 112 -12.50 33.81 14.56
CA ALA A 112 -11.47 33.33 13.65
C ALA A 112 -11.98 33.07 12.21
N PHE A 113 -11.04 32.92 11.29
CA PHE A 113 -11.19 32.26 10.00
C PHE A 113 -10.81 30.79 10.17
N CYS A 114 -11.48 29.90 9.44
CA CYS A 114 -11.18 28.47 9.44
C CYS A 114 -11.61 27.86 8.11
N ASP A 115 -10.64 27.63 7.23
CA ASP A 115 -10.79 27.05 5.89
C ASP A 115 -10.39 25.58 5.94
N ALA A 116 -11.17 24.68 5.33
CA ALA A 116 -10.92 23.25 5.37
C ALA A 116 -11.14 22.55 4.03
N THR A 117 -10.46 21.42 3.85
CA THR A 117 -10.65 20.51 2.71
C THR A 117 -11.65 19.40 3.03
N LEU A 118 -12.71 19.68 3.80
CA LEU A 118 -13.59 18.65 4.38
C LEU A 118 -15.04 18.77 3.89
N ASP A 119 -15.69 17.62 3.68
CA ASP A 119 -17.10 17.44 3.33
C ASP A 119 -17.62 16.20 4.09
N GLU A 120 -17.93 16.38 5.39
CA GLU A 120 -18.10 15.27 6.35
C GLU A 120 -19.56 14.87 6.66
N GLY A 121 -20.58 15.66 6.27
CA GLY A 121 -21.94 15.34 6.72
C GLY A 121 -23.07 16.27 6.25
N PRO A 122 -24.33 16.01 6.68
CA PRO A 122 -25.51 16.63 6.09
C PRO A 122 -25.68 18.09 6.51
N ALA A 123 -25.21 19.05 5.70
CA ALA A 123 -25.55 20.49 5.62
C ALA A 123 -25.59 21.35 6.91
N ALA A 124 -25.53 20.75 8.10
CA ALA A 124 -25.71 21.40 9.40
C ALA A 124 -24.43 21.35 10.25
N PHE A 125 -23.40 20.63 9.80
CA PHE A 125 -22.10 20.53 10.42
C PHE A 125 -21.06 20.27 9.32
N TRP A 126 -20.16 21.24 9.10
CA TRP A 126 -18.99 21.18 8.21
C TRP A 126 -19.14 20.44 6.86
N ASP A 127 -20.11 20.90 6.06
CA ASP A 127 -20.20 20.67 4.61
C ASP A 127 -19.51 21.87 3.90
N GLU A 128 -18.23 22.08 4.21
CA GLU A 128 -17.48 23.32 3.91
C GLU A 128 -16.15 23.00 3.21
N GLU A 129 -16.23 22.63 1.93
CA GLU A 129 -15.03 22.68 1.10
C GLU A 129 -14.69 24.13 0.79
N HIS A 130 -13.80 24.71 1.60
CA HIS A 130 -13.30 26.07 1.41
C HIS A 130 -12.22 26.15 0.32
N PHE A 131 -11.93 25.06 -0.39
CA PHE A 131 -10.93 25.01 -1.45
C PHE A 131 -11.52 24.53 -2.76
N ALA A 132 -11.34 25.32 -3.81
CA ALA A 132 -11.81 24.99 -5.15
C ALA A 132 -10.63 24.69 -6.11
N PRO A 133 -10.76 23.70 -7.01
CA PRO A 133 -9.72 23.42 -7.99
C PRO A 133 -9.62 24.51 -9.06
N TYR A 134 -8.40 24.82 -9.49
CA TYR A 134 -8.19 25.64 -10.69
C TYR A 134 -8.59 24.85 -11.95
N PRO A 135 -9.52 25.34 -12.79
CA PRO A 135 -10.02 24.59 -13.95
C PRO A 135 -8.92 24.14 -14.93
N GLU A 136 -7.85 24.93 -15.07
CA GLU A 136 -6.71 24.63 -15.94
C GLU A 136 -5.80 23.50 -15.44
N PHE A 137 -5.98 23.05 -14.18
CA PHE A 137 -5.33 21.87 -13.60
C PHE A 137 -6.25 20.64 -13.56
N VAL A 138 -7.47 20.75 -14.11
CA VAL A 138 -8.46 19.67 -14.08
C VAL A 138 -8.57 19.02 -15.45
N GLY A 139 -8.67 17.69 -15.45
CA GLY A 139 -8.92 16.89 -16.65
C GLY A 139 -10.25 17.22 -17.34
N PRO A 140 -10.50 16.63 -18.52
CA PRO A 140 -11.76 16.82 -19.23
C PRO A 140 -12.98 16.47 -18.37
N ALA A 141 -14.15 16.99 -18.75
CA ALA A 141 -15.40 16.64 -18.07
C ALA A 141 -15.60 15.11 -18.07
N GLY A 142 -15.83 14.54 -16.88
CA GLY A 142 -15.98 13.10 -16.66
C GLY A 142 -14.67 12.35 -16.40
N ALA A 143 -13.51 12.99 -16.46
CA ALA A 143 -12.25 12.41 -15.99
C ALA A 143 -12.21 12.30 -14.46
N GLU A 144 -11.34 11.43 -13.94
CA GLU A 144 -11.04 11.36 -12.50
C GLU A 144 -10.10 12.50 -12.07
N ALA A 145 -9.79 12.56 -10.76
CA ALA A 145 -8.73 13.43 -10.26
C ALA A 145 -7.38 13.03 -10.90
N ALA A 146 -6.50 14.00 -11.13
CA ALA A 146 -5.27 13.75 -11.87
C ALA A 146 -4.35 12.76 -11.14
N LEU A 147 -3.98 11.69 -11.84
CA LEU A 147 -3.09 10.62 -11.37
C LEU A 147 -1.95 10.39 -12.37
N SER A 148 -0.74 10.12 -11.88
CA SER A 148 0.46 9.98 -12.71
C SER A 148 0.43 8.80 -13.69
N ASP A 149 -0.32 7.75 -13.34
CA ASP A 149 -0.48 6.51 -14.10
C ASP A 149 -1.76 6.50 -14.96
N ASP A 150 -2.59 7.55 -14.90
CA ASP A 150 -3.72 7.76 -15.79
C ASP A 150 -3.61 9.09 -16.57
N PRO A 151 -2.92 9.11 -17.73
CA PRO A 151 -2.85 10.30 -18.56
C PRO A 151 -4.20 10.83 -19.08
N ALA A 152 -5.28 10.04 -19.03
CA ALA A 152 -6.62 10.51 -19.42
C ALA A 152 -7.23 11.45 -18.37
N SER A 153 -6.72 11.41 -17.14
CA SER A 153 -7.09 12.32 -16.05
C SER A 153 -6.47 13.72 -16.16
N TRP A 154 -5.47 13.91 -17.03
CA TRP A 154 -4.69 15.15 -17.13
C TRP A 154 -5.43 16.27 -17.90
N PRO A 155 -5.05 17.56 -17.70
CA PRO A 155 -5.63 18.68 -18.43
C PRO A 155 -5.52 18.56 -19.96
N VAL A 156 -6.63 18.87 -20.65
CA VAL A 156 -6.67 18.83 -22.13
C VAL A 156 -5.78 19.94 -22.68
N GLY A 157 -4.72 19.55 -23.40
CA GLY A 157 -3.73 20.49 -23.95
C GLY A 157 -2.43 20.56 -23.14
N GLY A 158 -2.31 19.77 -22.07
CA GLY A 158 -1.13 19.70 -21.21
C GLY A 158 -1.19 20.65 -20.03
N TRP A 159 -0.20 20.53 -19.15
CA TRP A 159 -0.13 21.30 -17.92
C TRP A 159 0.16 22.79 -18.18
N PRO A 160 -0.43 23.71 -17.39
CA PRO A 160 -0.11 25.14 -17.48
C PRO A 160 1.38 25.40 -17.20
N PRO A 161 2.01 26.38 -17.86
CA PRO A 161 3.44 26.67 -17.67
C PRO A 161 3.79 27.32 -16.33
N PHE A 162 2.79 27.82 -15.60
CA PHE A 162 2.95 28.48 -14.31
C PHE A 162 1.82 28.08 -13.36
N TYR A 163 2.08 28.13 -12.06
CA TYR A 163 1.03 28.05 -11.05
C TYR A 163 0.10 29.27 -11.14
N PRO A 164 -1.24 29.09 -11.07
CA PRO A 164 -2.21 30.18 -11.24
C PRO A 164 -2.01 31.30 -10.24
N ALA A 165 -2.27 32.54 -10.66
CA ALA A 165 -2.09 33.74 -9.84
C ALA A 165 -0.65 33.92 -9.27
N THR A 166 0.34 33.21 -9.81
CA THR A 166 1.75 33.36 -9.47
C THR A 166 2.62 33.56 -10.71
N ASN A 167 3.90 33.85 -10.50
CA ASN A 167 4.94 33.81 -11.55
C ASN A 167 5.88 32.61 -11.37
N ILE A 168 5.45 31.57 -10.66
CA ILE A 168 6.26 30.39 -10.37
C ILE A 168 6.06 29.39 -11.52
N PRO A 169 7.13 29.00 -12.24
CA PRO A 169 7.04 27.97 -13.27
C PRO A 169 6.57 26.64 -12.70
N LEU A 170 5.75 25.92 -13.47
CA LEU A 170 5.43 24.53 -13.17
C LEU A 170 6.47 23.64 -13.84
N GLU A 171 7.23 22.89 -13.04
CA GLU A 171 8.16 21.88 -13.54
C GLU A 171 7.37 20.61 -13.93
N VAL A 172 7.65 20.09 -15.12
CA VAL A 172 7.01 18.89 -15.67
C VAL A 172 8.12 17.94 -16.10
N GLY A 173 8.14 16.75 -15.51
CA GLY A 173 9.17 15.74 -15.74
C GLY A 173 9.11 15.11 -17.12
N SER A 174 10.07 14.22 -17.36
CA SER A 174 10.27 13.52 -18.64
C SER A 174 9.06 12.70 -19.10
N GLU A 175 8.22 12.24 -18.17
CA GLU A 175 6.99 11.49 -18.44
C GLU A 175 5.78 12.40 -18.75
N GLY A 176 5.94 13.73 -18.71
CA GLY A 176 4.84 14.69 -18.89
C GLY A 176 3.99 14.89 -17.63
N TRP A 177 4.41 14.33 -16.51
CA TRP A 177 3.78 14.48 -15.20
C TRP A 177 4.50 15.57 -14.38
N PRO A 178 3.79 16.49 -13.70
CA PRO A 178 4.38 17.47 -12.80
C PRO A 178 4.67 16.81 -11.45
N GLY A 179 5.67 15.94 -11.39
CA GLY A 179 6.05 15.24 -10.16
C GLY A 179 6.70 16.15 -9.11
N PHE A 180 6.85 15.63 -7.88
CA PHE A 180 7.52 16.36 -6.79
C PHE A 180 9.06 16.26 -6.84
N GLY A 181 9.59 15.40 -7.70
CA GLY A 181 11.03 15.18 -7.84
C GLY A 181 11.75 16.33 -8.53
N ALA A 182 13.08 16.24 -8.54
CA ALA A 182 13.93 17.25 -9.18
C ALA A 182 13.56 17.40 -10.66
N GLY A 183 13.34 18.63 -11.11
CA GLY A 183 12.93 18.92 -12.50
C GLY A 183 11.50 18.48 -12.84
N GLY A 184 10.65 18.22 -11.83
CA GLY A 184 9.29 17.74 -12.03
C GLY A 184 9.20 16.24 -12.29
N GLU A 185 10.28 15.48 -12.08
CA GLU A 185 10.24 14.03 -12.23
C GLU A 185 9.34 13.38 -11.17
N ARG A 186 8.71 12.26 -11.54
CA ARG A 186 7.92 11.44 -10.64
C ARG A 186 8.82 10.77 -9.59
N LEU A 187 8.38 10.74 -8.33
CA LEU A 187 9.04 10.10 -7.19
C LEU A 187 8.37 8.78 -6.80
N ALA A 188 7.04 8.69 -6.90
CA ALA A 188 6.26 7.53 -6.46
C ALA A 188 5.63 6.76 -7.63
N ASP A 189 5.32 5.48 -7.41
CA ASP A 189 4.73 4.63 -8.46
C ASP A 189 3.36 5.16 -8.91
N GLN A 190 2.58 5.70 -7.96
CA GLN A 190 1.40 6.52 -8.22
C GLN A 190 1.45 7.82 -7.42
N GLU A 191 1.22 8.92 -8.12
CA GLU A 191 1.11 10.26 -7.56
C GLU A 191 -0.20 10.91 -7.97
N SER A 192 -0.74 11.75 -7.10
CA SER A 192 -1.79 12.71 -7.47
C SER A 192 -1.23 14.13 -7.47
N PHE A 193 -1.88 15.02 -8.22
CA PHE A 193 -1.52 16.42 -8.24
C PHE A 193 -2.73 17.31 -8.48
N SER A 194 -2.93 18.29 -7.60
CA SER A 194 -3.91 19.34 -7.81
C SER A 194 -3.42 20.70 -7.29
N VAL A 195 -4.05 21.75 -7.80
CA VAL A 195 -3.83 23.12 -7.36
C VAL A 195 -5.19 23.72 -7.05
N VAL A 196 -5.32 24.27 -5.83
CA VAL A 196 -6.59 24.77 -5.31
C VAL A 196 -6.41 26.16 -4.73
N TYR A 197 -7.49 26.94 -4.68
CA TYR A 197 -7.53 28.24 -4.01
C TYR A 197 -8.65 28.28 -2.98
N ALA A 198 -8.41 29.02 -1.92
CA ALA A 198 -9.44 29.28 -0.93
C ALA A 198 -10.57 30.13 -1.53
N TRP A 199 -11.80 29.80 -1.17
CA TRP A 199 -13.00 30.49 -1.64
C TRP A 199 -14.09 30.48 -0.55
N GLY A 200 -15.26 30.96 -0.91
CA GLY A 200 -16.37 31.14 0.02
C GLY A 200 -16.90 29.89 0.73
N GLY A 201 -16.62 28.68 0.23
CA GLY A 201 -17.19 27.46 0.77
C GLY A 201 -18.50 27.06 0.12
N THR A 202 -18.79 25.76 0.19
CA THR A 202 -19.98 25.10 -0.36
C THR A 202 -21.28 25.50 0.34
N ASP A 203 -21.21 25.89 1.61
CA ASP A 203 -22.32 26.39 2.43
C ASP A 203 -23.04 27.63 1.84
N GLN A 204 -22.33 28.39 0.99
CA GLN A 204 -22.89 29.56 0.29
C GLN A 204 -23.93 29.18 -0.76
N ILE A 205 -23.92 27.91 -1.20
CA ILE A 205 -24.75 27.41 -2.29
C ILE A 205 -26.04 26.86 -1.68
N GLY A 206 -27.00 27.75 -1.42
CA GLY A 206 -28.37 27.38 -1.02
C GLY A 206 -28.83 27.90 0.34
N ALA A 207 -27.99 28.60 1.09
CA ALA A 207 -28.38 29.22 2.35
C ALA A 207 -29.47 30.29 2.15
N THR A 208 -30.60 30.13 2.83
CA THR A 208 -31.64 31.16 2.95
C THR A 208 -31.27 32.13 4.08
N GLY A 209 -30.24 32.95 3.88
CA GLY A 209 -29.75 33.94 4.84
C GLY A 209 -28.59 34.76 4.26
N PRO A 210 -28.19 35.88 4.88
CA PRO A 210 -27.02 36.63 4.44
C PRO A 210 -25.76 35.79 4.72
N THR A 211 -25.31 35.02 3.74
CA THR A 211 -23.98 34.42 3.76
C THR A 211 -22.98 35.56 3.68
N ASN A 212 -22.09 35.66 4.66
CA ASN A 212 -20.93 36.55 4.60
C ASN A 212 -19.72 35.68 4.23
N PRO A 213 -19.44 35.51 2.92
CA PRO A 213 -18.26 34.83 2.47
C PRO A 213 -17.01 35.33 3.18
N ASN A 214 -16.22 34.40 3.70
CA ASN A 214 -14.96 34.70 4.36
C ASN A 214 -14.01 33.52 4.19
N TRP A 215 -12.75 33.82 3.90
CA TRP A 215 -11.67 32.84 3.77
C TRP A 215 -10.33 33.54 3.88
N LEU A 216 -9.26 32.80 4.16
CA LEU A 216 -7.88 33.27 4.08
C LEU A 216 -7.42 33.24 2.62
N ASN A 217 -6.73 34.28 2.13
CA ASN A 217 -6.23 34.33 0.75
C ASN A 217 -5.07 33.34 0.52
N THR A 218 -5.41 32.06 0.43
CA THR A 218 -4.47 30.95 0.33
C THR A 218 -4.67 30.17 -0.97
N GLN A 219 -3.59 29.52 -1.40
CA GLN A 219 -3.55 28.54 -2.48
C GLN A 219 -2.78 27.33 -1.96
N MET A 220 -3.20 26.12 -2.35
CA MET A 220 -2.46 24.90 -2.01
C MET A 220 -2.05 24.13 -3.26
N PHE A 221 -0.84 23.57 -3.22
CA PHE A 221 -0.39 22.53 -4.15
C PHE A 221 -0.44 21.20 -3.42
N ILE A 222 -1.31 20.31 -3.87
CA ILE A 222 -1.65 19.08 -3.16
C ILE A 222 -1.13 17.89 -3.93
N ARG A 223 -0.50 16.96 -3.21
CA ARG A 223 0.02 15.71 -3.76
C ARG A 223 -0.24 14.55 -2.82
N GLY A 224 -0.69 13.44 -3.37
CA GLY A 224 -0.61 12.12 -2.75
C GLY A 224 0.51 11.31 -3.39
N LEU A 225 1.26 10.53 -2.62
CA LEU A 225 2.38 9.71 -3.07
C LEU A 225 2.25 8.30 -2.49
N ALA A 226 2.28 7.29 -3.36
CA ALA A 226 2.26 5.87 -2.99
C ALA A 226 3.31 5.08 -3.77
N TRP A 227 4.11 4.28 -3.04
CA TRP A 227 5.19 3.46 -3.59
C TRP A 227 4.90 1.98 -3.44
N THR A 228 5.18 1.20 -4.49
CA THR A 228 5.19 -0.25 -4.42
C THR A 228 6.36 -0.75 -3.55
N GLY A 229 6.18 -1.92 -2.94
CA GLY A 229 7.20 -2.60 -2.15
C GLY A 229 6.83 -2.78 -0.69
N SER A 230 7.32 -3.86 -0.08
CA SER A 230 6.90 -4.33 1.25
C SER A 230 7.17 -3.37 2.40
N LEU A 231 8.03 -2.36 2.20
CA LEU A 231 8.31 -1.32 3.19
C LEU A 231 7.33 -0.14 3.12
N TYR A 232 6.63 0.03 1.99
CA TYR A 232 5.85 1.21 1.67
C TYR A 232 4.37 0.90 1.43
N GLU A 233 4.01 -0.38 1.43
CA GLU A 233 2.68 -0.87 1.06
C GLU A 233 1.56 -0.56 2.07
N ASN A 234 1.89 -0.08 3.27
CA ASN A 234 0.92 0.14 4.37
C ASN A 234 0.69 1.62 4.70
N PHE A 235 1.10 2.54 3.83
CA PHE A 235 0.82 3.96 4.02
C PHE A 235 0.74 4.73 2.70
N ILE A 236 0.09 5.89 2.74
CA ILE A 236 0.03 6.86 1.64
C ILE A 236 0.46 8.21 2.20
N VAL A 237 1.41 8.87 1.54
CA VAL A 237 1.92 10.18 1.96
C VAL A 237 1.13 11.28 1.25
N TRP A 238 0.78 12.34 1.99
CA TRP A 238 0.09 13.51 1.48
C TRP A 238 0.86 14.79 1.80
N MET A 239 0.94 15.67 0.82
CA MET A 239 1.71 16.91 0.87
C MET A 239 0.84 18.09 0.46
N TYR A 240 0.87 19.14 1.26
CA TYR A 240 0.11 20.37 1.05
C TYR A 240 1.09 21.55 1.15
N VAL A 241 1.48 22.11 0.01
CA VAL A 241 2.26 23.36 -0.03
C VAL A 241 1.30 24.53 0.04
N ILE A 242 1.22 25.18 1.20
CA ILE A 242 0.30 26.27 1.51
C ILE A 242 0.96 27.59 1.16
N ARG A 243 0.29 28.43 0.38
CA ARG A 243 0.82 29.69 -0.14
C ARG A 243 -0.12 30.85 0.16
N ASN A 244 0.42 31.98 0.61
CA ASN A 244 -0.34 33.22 0.68
C ASN A 244 -0.35 33.90 -0.71
N VAL A 245 -1.53 33.99 -1.33
CA VAL A 245 -1.75 34.66 -2.63
C VAL A 245 -2.34 36.07 -2.49
N GLY A 246 -2.56 36.50 -1.26
CA GLY A 246 -3.01 37.85 -0.91
C GLY A 246 -1.90 38.90 -1.03
N THR A 247 -2.24 40.14 -0.66
CA THR A 247 -1.32 41.28 -0.68
C THR A 247 -0.82 41.69 0.71
N ASP A 248 -1.37 41.12 1.77
CA ASP A 248 -0.97 41.35 3.16
C ASP A 248 -0.60 40.02 3.85
N PRO A 249 0.25 40.03 4.89
CA PRO A 249 0.56 38.81 5.65
C PRO A 249 -0.66 38.25 6.37
N ILE A 250 -0.78 36.92 6.38
CA ILE A 250 -1.74 36.21 7.25
C ILE A 250 -1.04 36.02 8.60
N GLN A 251 -1.55 36.67 9.65
CA GLN A 251 -0.93 36.71 10.97
C GLN A 251 -1.53 35.65 11.89
N ASP A 252 -0.69 35.03 12.71
CA ASP A 252 -1.11 34.03 13.71
C ASP A 252 -1.88 32.86 13.08
N MET A 253 -1.46 32.49 11.87
CA MET A 253 -1.99 31.35 11.13
C MET A 253 -1.58 30.05 11.82
N ARG A 254 -2.46 29.06 11.74
CA ARG A 254 -2.16 27.66 12.07
C ARG A 254 -2.67 26.75 10.96
N ALA A 255 -2.00 25.63 10.81
CA ALA A 255 -2.44 24.54 9.96
C ALA A 255 -2.59 23.27 10.80
N ALA A 256 -3.62 22.48 10.55
CA ALA A 256 -3.84 21.22 11.24
C ALA A 256 -4.23 20.10 10.27
N ILE A 257 -3.89 18.88 10.67
CA ILE A 257 -4.41 17.65 10.10
C ILE A 257 -5.69 17.32 10.87
N HIS A 258 -6.79 17.13 10.15
CA HIS A 258 -8.01 16.52 10.68
C HIS A 258 -7.97 15.03 10.34
N ALA A 259 -8.12 14.17 11.34
CA ALA A 259 -8.10 12.73 11.19
C ALA A 259 -9.33 12.09 11.85
N ASP A 260 -10.27 11.65 11.02
CA ASP A 260 -11.43 10.87 11.41
C ASP A 260 -11.30 9.46 10.81
N PHE A 261 -10.87 8.55 11.69
CA PHE A 261 -10.91 7.11 11.47
C PHE A 261 -11.98 6.53 12.39
N GLY A 262 -13.14 6.19 11.82
CA GLY A 262 -14.29 5.71 12.61
C GLY A 262 -14.38 4.19 12.76
N PHE A 263 -13.32 3.43 12.42
CA PHE A 263 -13.09 1.97 12.56
C PHE A 263 -14.26 0.97 12.38
N LEU A 264 -15.37 1.39 11.77
CA LEU A 264 -16.57 0.59 11.54
C LEU A 264 -16.61 0.10 10.08
N PRO A 265 -16.63 -1.22 9.83
CA PRO A 265 -16.64 -1.77 8.46
C PRO A 265 -17.89 -1.43 7.63
N ILE A 266 -19.00 -1.09 8.31
CA ILE A 266 -20.25 -0.62 7.71
C ILE A 266 -20.97 0.28 8.71
N PHE A 267 -21.28 1.52 8.31
CA PHE A 267 -22.00 2.45 9.18
C PHE A 267 -23.43 1.92 9.42
N MET A 268 -23.61 1.16 10.52
CA MET A 268 -24.92 0.75 10.99
C MET A 268 -25.64 1.98 11.59
N PRO A 269 -26.96 2.15 11.36
CA PRO A 269 -27.72 3.21 12.02
C PRO A 269 -27.57 3.09 13.54
N PRO A 270 -27.59 4.23 14.27
CA PRO A 270 -27.00 4.38 15.59
C PRO A 270 -27.49 3.27 16.51
N ASN A 271 -26.65 2.27 16.73
CA ASN A 271 -26.84 1.38 17.86
C ASN A 271 -26.52 2.25 19.10
N PRO A 272 -27.44 2.44 20.05
CA PRO A 272 -27.20 3.22 21.27
C PRO A 272 -26.14 2.61 22.21
N TRP A 273 -25.45 1.56 21.77
CA TRP A 273 -24.38 0.85 22.47
C TRP A 273 -23.08 0.82 21.63
N GLY A 274 -22.91 1.75 20.67
CA GLY A 274 -21.81 1.80 19.71
C GLY A 274 -20.45 1.44 20.31
N ASP A 275 -19.72 0.57 19.61
CA ASP A 275 -18.42 0.09 20.06
C ASP A 275 -17.40 1.22 19.96
N THR A 276 -16.60 1.37 21.01
CA THR A 276 -15.89 2.62 21.30
C THR A 276 -14.48 2.60 20.74
N ASP A 277 -14.23 3.42 19.72
CA ASP A 277 -12.88 3.66 19.22
C ASP A 277 -12.00 4.30 20.29
N ARG A 278 -10.79 3.78 20.43
CA ARG A 278 -9.77 4.39 21.28
C ARG A 278 -8.79 5.15 20.42
N HIS A 279 -8.64 6.44 20.72
CA HIS A 279 -7.68 7.31 20.06
C HIS A 279 -6.47 7.52 20.95
N TYR A 280 -5.29 7.37 20.36
CA TYR A 280 -4.00 7.44 21.00
C TYR A 280 -3.14 8.49 20.32
N TYR A 281 -2.21 9.05 21.08
CA TYR A 281 -1.17 9.95 20.56
C TYR A 281 0.22 9.53 21.02
N ASP A 282 1.14 9.38 20.07
CA ASP A 282 2.57 9.21 20.34
C ASP A 282 3.29 10.52 19.97
N PRO A 283 3.66 11.36 20.94
CA PRO A 283 4.34 12.63 20.68
C PRO A 283 5.76 12.45 20.13
N ALA A 284 6.42 11.32 20.37
CA ALA A 284 7.77 11.06 19.86
C ALA A 284 7.76 10.76 18.36
N LEU A 285 6.70 10.12 17.87
CA LEU A 285 6.47 9.89 16.44
C LEU A 285 5.63 10.97 15.78
N GLN A 286 4.94 11.80 16.56
CA GLN A 286 3.87 12.71 16.09
C GLN A 286 2.75 11.93 15.37
N LEU A 287 2.36 10.80 15.97
CA LEU A 287 1.40 9.85 15.43
C LEU A 287 0.10 9.91 16.24
N ALA A 288 -0.98 10.32 15.59
CA ALA A 288 -2.34 10.17 16.08
C ALA A 288 -2.94 8.93 15.43
N TYR A 289 -3.49 8.01 16.23
CA TYR A 289 -3.97 6.74 15.72
C TYR A 289 -5.06 6.14 16.59
N GLY A 290 -5.78 5.16 16.06
CA GLY A 290 -6.77 4.39 16.79
C GLY A 290 -6.91 2.95 16.29
N SER A 291 -7.79 2.23 16.95
CA SER A 291 -8.31 0.91 16.58
C SER A 291 -9.52 0.63 17.47
N ASP A 292 -10.44 -0.20 16.99
CA ASP A 292 -11.26 -0.98 17.92
C ASP A 292 -10.37 -2.06 18.55
N ASP A 293 -10.17 -1.98 19.87
CA ASP A 293 -9.27 -2.84 20.63
C ASP A 293 -9.98 -3.69 21.70
N ASP A 294 -11.31 -3.63 21.74
CA ASP A 294 -12.14 -4.49 22.57
C ASP A 294 -12.25 -5.91 21.95
N GLY A 295 -11.95 -6.00 20.65
CA GLY A 295 -11.80 -7.23 19.88
C GLY A 295 -13.10 -7.74 19.26
N TYR A 296 -14.12 -6.89 19.15
CA TYR A 296 -15.40 -7.20 18.55
C TYR A 296 -15.85 -6.12 17.57
N GLU A 297 -15.73 -6.39 16.28
CA GLU A 297 -16.40 -5.58 15.26
C GLU A 297 -17.47 -6.38 14.51
N ASP A 298 -18.57 -5.74 14.13
CA ASP A 298 -19.56 -6.40 13.25
C ASP A 298 -19.00 -6.48 11.83
N SER A 299 -18.98 -7.70 11.27
CA SER A 299 -18.52 -7.91 9.90
C SER A 299 -19.57 -7.41 8.90
N PRO A 300 -19.17 -6.65 7.85
CA PRO A 300 -20.11 -6.19 6.82
C PRO A 300 -20.64 -7.37 5.98
N PHE A 301 -20.00 -8.54 6.09
CA PHE A 301 -20.40 -9.79 5.46
C PHE A 301 -21.25 -10.68 6.38
N GLY A 302 -21.55 -10.22 7.58
CA GLY A 302 -22.29 -10.93 8.63
C GLY A 302 -21.39 -11.68 9.62
N GLY A 303 -21.79 -11.69 10.89
CA GLY A 303 -20.97 -12.20 12.00
C GLY A 303 -20.10 -11.11 12.59
N SER A 304 -19.02 -11.47 13.29
CA SER A 304 -18.05 -10.54 13.86
C SER A 304 -16.66 -10.72 13.26
N LEU A 305 -15.87 -9.66 13.23
CA LEU A 305 -14.44 -9.66 12.94
C LEU A 305 -13.67 -10.07 14.20
N GLY A 306 -12.61 -10.85 14.03
CA GLY A 306 -11.64 -11.09 15.09
C GLY A 306 -10.67 -9.92 15.22
N ALA A 307 -10.03 -9.78 16.39
CA ALA A 307 -9.03 -8.74 16.66
C ALA A 307 -7.85 -8.72 15.67
N ASP A 308 -7.52 -9.84 15.01
CA ASP A 308 -6.50 -9.93 13.97
C ASP A 308 -6.99 -9.48 12.58
N GLN A 309 -8.26 -9.13 12.46
CA GLN A 309 -8.91 -8.64 11.23
C GLN A 309 -9.23 -7.15 11.30
N ILE A 310 -9.16 -6.54 12.49
CA ILE A 310 -9.39 -5.11 12.72
C ILE A 310 -8.09 -4.35 12.47
N ALA A 311 -8.16 -3.28 11.68
CA ALA A 311 -6.99 -2.48 11.37
C ALA A 311 -6.71 -1.48 12.49
N TRP A 312 -5.43 -1.30 12.77
CA TRP A 312 -4.93 -0.10 13.45
C TRP A 312 -4.63 0.94 12.36
N ALA A 313 -5.13 2.16 12.51
CA ALA A 313 -4.97 3.22 11.52
C ALA A 313 -4.72 4.57 12.17
N GLY A 314 -4.13 5.50 11.43
CA GLY A 314 -3.85 6.84 11.92
C GLY A 314 -3.12 7.72 10.93
N VAL A 315 -2.68 8.88 11.41
CA VAL A 315 -1.82 9.81 10.68
C VAL A 315 -0.54 10.11 11.44
N VAL A 316 0.59 10.03 10.74
CA VAL A 316 1.88 10.51 11.25
C VAL A 316 2.23 11.84 10.59
N ALA A 317 2.42 12.90 11.39
CA ALA A 317 2.89 14.18 10.90
C ALA A 317 4.40 14.10 10.60
N LEU A 318 4.76 14.33 9.33
CA LEU A 318 6.14 14.26 8.83
C LEU A 318 6.78 15.66 8.82
N GLU A 319 6.00 16.68 8.47
CA GLU A 319 6.38 18.09 8.54
C GLU A 319 5.14 18.95 8.80
N MET A 320 5.20 19.85 9.78
CA MET A 320 4.14 20.84 10.01
C MET A 320 4.57 22.24 9.53
N PRO A 321 3.64 23.11 9.09
CA PRO A 321 3.96 24.51 8.82
C PRO A 321 4.45 25.26 10.06
N GLY A 322 5.10 26.39 9.84
CA GLY A 322 5.62 27.25 10.89
C GLY A 322 7.05 26.91 11.32
N PRO A 323 7.57 27.58 12.36
CA PRO A 323 8.99 27.53 12.70
C PRO A 323 9.45 26.23 13.38
N SER A 324 8.55 25.51 14.08
CA SER A 324 8.90 24.26 14.77
C SER A 324 9.09 23.09 13.81
N LYS A 325 8.41 23.12 12.66
CA LYS A 325 8.26 21.97 11.73
C LYS A 325 7.66 20.71 12.37
N GLN A 326 7.04 20.87 13.54
CA GLN A 326 6.52 19.80 14.39
C GLN A 326 5.12 20.14 14.87
N VAL A 327 4.37 19.11 15.25
CA VAL A 327 3.10 19.23 15.96
C VAL A 327 3.34 20.01 17.26
N GLN A 328 2.45 20.96 17.52
CA GLN A 328 2.47 21.79 18.73
C GLN A 328 1.13 21.80 19.44
N THR A 329 0.07 21.36 18.75
CA THR A 329 -1.24 21.15 19.38
C THR A 329 -1.76 19.79 18.95
N TYR A 330 -2.37 19.07 19.88
CA TYR A 330 -3.06 17.81 19.62
C TYR A 330 -4.30 17.79 20.49
N ASP A 331 -5.43 17.50 19.87
CA ASP A 331 -6.74 17.41 20.52
C ASP A 331 -7.48 16.17 20.00
N ALA A 332 -8.11 15.43 20.89
CA ALA A 332 -9.00 14.32 20.59
C ALA A 332 -10.39 14.56 21.20
N PHE A 333 -11.41 14.61 20.35
CA PHE A 333 -12.76 15.00 20.74
C PHE A 333 -13.83 14.17 20.06
N HIS A 334 -15.05 14.21 20.62
CA HIS A 334 -16.20 13.51 20.06
C HIS A 334 -16.98 14.43 19.12
N PHE A 335 -17.19 13.96 17.87
CA PHE A 335 -17.89 14.69 16.82
C PHE A 335 -19.37 15.04 17.13
N TRP A 336 -20.06 14.35 18.06
CA TRP A 336 -21.51 14.56 18.31
C TRP A 336 -21.87 15.14 19.68
N GLU A 337 -20.91 15.35 20.58
CA GLU A 337 -21.20 15.94 21.88
C GLU A 337 -21.41 17.47 21.78
N LEU A 338 -22.65 17.89 22.11
CA LEU A 338 -23.18 19.24 22.29
C LEU A 338 -22.32 20.41 21.74
N ALA A 339 -22.69 20.85 20.53
CA ALA A 339 -22.31 22.09 19.81
C ALA A 339 -22.34 23.43 20.59
N THR A 340 -22.60 23.45 21.90
CA THR A 340 -22.87 24.66 22.69
C THR A 340 -22.27 24.67 24.10
N THR A 341 -21.34 23.75 24.43
CA THR A 341 -20.63 23.80 25.71
C THR A 341 -19.12 24.02 25.52
N PRO A 342 -18.39 24.47 26.55
CA PRO A 342 -16.93 24.56 26.53
C PRO A 342 -16.19 23.22 26.34
N ALA A 343 -16.90 22.11 26.11
CA ALA A 343 -16.38 20.75 26.01
C ALA A 343 -16.93 20.01 24.76
N GLY A 344 -17.19 20.70 23.64
CA GLY A 344 -17.79 20.07 22.43
C GLY A 344 -17.39 20.68 21.08
N ASN A 345 -17.00 19.77 20.15
CA ASN A 345 -16.81 19.72 18.68
C ASN A 345 -16.77 20.96 17.76
N GLY A 346 -17.05 22.18 18.21
CA GLY A 346 -16.89 23.38 17.39
C GLY A 346 -17.79 23.43 16.13
N ALA A 347 -19.12 23.28 16.28
CA ALA A 347 -20.10 23.39 15.19
C ALA A 347 -19.98 24.62 14.27
N ARG A 348 -19.39 25.68 14.80
CA ARG A 348 -18.99 26.84 14.03
C ARG A 348 -17.50 26.74 13.74
N SER A 349 -17.13 27.05 12.51
CA SER A 349 -15.75 27.01 12.03
C SER A 349 -14.76 27.81 12.90
N ASP A 350 -15.19 28.95 13.48
CA ASP A 350 -14.35 29.73 14.41
C ASP A 350 -14.10 29.03 15.74
N LEU A 351 -15.08 28.29 16.26
CA LEU A 351 -14.94 27.51 17.50
C LEU A 351 -14.12 26.24 17.27
N TYR A 352 -14.25 25.60 16.10
CA TYR A 352 -13.38 24.49 15.72
C TYR A 352 -11.91 24.92 15.72
N PHE A 353 -11.61 26.09 15.15
CA PHE A 353 -10.26 26.65 15.19
C PHE A 353 -9.79 26.92 16.63
N GLU A 354 -10.65 27.52 17.46
CA GLU A 354 -10.28 27.90 18.82
C GLU A 354 -10.10 26.70 19.75
N TYR A 355 -10.99 25.73 19.72
CA TYR A 355 -10.94 24.62 20.68
C TYR A 355 -10.13 23.46 20.15
N ASN A 356 -10.20 23.13 18.86
CA ASN A 356 -9.55 21.90 18.37
C ASN A 356 -8.18 22.20 17.75
N VAL A 357 -8.11 23.18 16.84
CA VAL A 357 -6.82 23.52 16.19
C VAL A 357 -5.83 24.19 17.15
N LYS A 358 -6.31 25.10 17.99
CA LYS A 358 -5.48 25.80 18.98
C LYS A 358 -5.33 25.04 20.30
N ASN A 359 -6.16 24.02 20.53
CA ASN A 359 -6.30 23.33 21.81
C ASN A 359 -6.50 24.30 23.00
N ALA A 360 -7.41 25.27 22.88
CA ALA A 360 -7.48 26.40 23.81
C ALA A 360 -8.36 26.15 25.04
N ASN A 361 -7.75 26.13 26.23
CA ASN A 361 -8.41 25.87 27.52
C ASN A 361 -9.04 24.48 27.59
N ASP A 362 -8.42 23.50 26.93
CA ASP A 362 -8.88 22.13 26.99
C ASP A 362 -8.58 21.54 28.38
N PRO A 363 -9.58 21.01 29.10
CA PRO A 363 -9.36 20.34 30.37
C PRO A 363 -8.46 19.11 30.28
N GLN A 364 -8.38 18.46 29.11
CA GLN A 364 -7.51 17.31 28.84
C GLN A 364 -6.05 17.74 28.61
N ASP A 365 -5.76 19.01 28.32
CA ASP A 365 -4.41 19.59 28.39
C ASP A 365 -4.13 20.07 29.83
N SER A 366 -3.88 19.12 30.73
CA SER A 366 -3.75 19.38 32.17
C SER A 366 -2.52 20.22 32.52
N ASN A 367 -1.50 20.19 31.65
CA ASN A 367 -0.22 20.83 31.88
C ASN A 367 -0.09 22.18 31.10
N GLY A 368 -0.96 22.43 30.12
CA GLY A 368 -1.03 23.65 29.33
C GLY A 368 0.01 23.72 28.20
N ASP A 369 0.51 22.60 27.69
CA ASP A 369 1.49 22.54 26.61
C ASP A 369 0.86 22.44 25.21
N GLY A 370 -0.46 22.37 25.14
CA GLY A 370 -1.26 22.27 23.92
C GLY A 370 -1.54 20.83 23.46
N ILE A 371 -1.10 19.82 24.22
CA ILE A 371 -1.32 18.41 23.91
C ILE A 371 -2.26 17.81 24.95
N ASP A 372 -3.35 17.20 24.49
CA ASP A 372 -4.20 16.42 25.38
C ASP A 372 -3.40 15.28 26.02
N ASP A 373 -3.33 15.31 27.34
CA ASP A 373 -2.54 14.39 28.15
C ASP A 373 -3.25 13.87 29.40
N ASP A 374 -4.48 14.30 29.69
CA ASP A 374 -5.28 13.95 30.88
C ASP A 374 -6.71 13.54 30.47
N PHE A 375 -6.85 12.33 29.94
CA PHE A 375 -8.14 11.82 29.44
C PHE A 375 -9.11 11.39 30.55
N ASP A 376 -8.63 11.19 31.77
CA ASP A 376 -9.49 10.88 32.94
C ASP A 376 -9.91 12.13 33.74
N LEU A 377 -9.40 13.30 33.36
CA LEU A 377 -9.71 14.64 33.88
C LEU A 377 -9.41 14.78 35.38
N ASN A 378 -8.37 14.11 35.86
CA ASN A 378 -8.00 14.14 37.28
C ASN A 378 -7.02 15.29 37.62
N GLY A 379 -6.54 16.01 36.60
CA GLY A 379 -5.60 17.13 36.70
C GLY A 379 -4.13 16.71 36.66
N VAL A 380 -3.82 15.50 36.23
CA VAL A 380 -2.46 14.95 36.12
C VAL A 380 -2.28 14.29 34.76
N PRO A 381 -1.17 14.56 34.05
CA PRO A 381 -0.88 13.88 32.80
C PRO A 381 -0.82 12.34 32.95
N ASP A 382 -1.52 11.62 32.09
CA ASP A 382 -1.63 10.16 32.02
C ASP A 382 -0.27 9.46 32.08
N ILE A 383 0.74 10.04 31.42
CA ILE A 383 2.11 9.51 31.38
C ILE A 383 2.76 9.43 32.76
N LEU A 384 2.33 10.27 33.71
CA LEU A 384 2.85 10.29 35.08
C LEU A 384 2.14 9.26 35.99
N GLU A 385 0.94 8.84 35.63
CA GLU A 385 0.11 7.94 36.42
C GLU A 385 0.02 6.53 35.85
N GLY A 386 0.52 6.33 34.63
CA GLY A 386 0.28 5.09 33.88
C GLY A 386 -1.20 4.96 33.52
N GLY A 387 -1.86 6.10 33.32
CA GLY A 387 -3.27 6.23 32.93
C GLY A 387 -3.58 5.62 31.57
N PRO A 388 -4.82 5.74 31.08
CA PRO A 388 -5.26 5.12 29.84
C PRO A 388 -4.36 5.45 28.64
N ASN A 389 -3.71 6.61 28.58
CA ASN A 389 -2.96 7.08 27.39
C ASN A 389 -3.82 7.06 26.11
N PHE A 390 -5.13 7.14 26.27
CA PHE A 390 -6.09 7.16 25.17
C PHE A 390 -7.34 7.93 25.54
N TYR A 391 -7.95 8.51 24.52
CA TYR A 391 -9.31 9.01 24.54
C TYR A 391 -10.29 7.86 24.27
N ALA A 392 -11.25 7.68 25.17
CA ALA A 392 -12.38 6.77 24.98
C ALA A 392 -13.67 7.49 25.34
N ALA A 393 -14.50 7.77 24.36
CA ALA A 393 -15.81 8.36 24.58
C ALA A 393 -16.92 7.33 24.40
N SER A 394 -17.85 7.28 25.35
CA SER A 394 -18.93 6.30 25.41
C SER A 394 -19.85 6.40 24.18
N GLY A 395 -19.72 5.48 23.24
CA GLY A 395 -20.52 5.41 22.01
C GLY A 395 -20.21 6.49 20.98
N ALA A 396 -18.94 6.90 20.87
CA ALA A 396 -18.52 8.10 20.17
C ALA A 396 -17.91 7.89 18.79
N ASP A 397 -18.19 8.85 17.92
CA ASP A 397 -17.47 9.17 16.69
C ASP A 397 -16.31 10.10 17.06
N GLY A 398 -15.10 9.54 17.16
CA GLY A 398 -13.92 10.23 17.69
C GLY A 398 -13.04 10.81 16.59
N VAL A 399 -12.66 12.07 16.76
CA VAL A 399 -11.85 12.82 15.80
C VAL A 399 -10.58 13.30 16.48
N GLN A 400 -9.47 13.27 15.75
CA GLN A 400 -8.18 13.75 16.21
C GLN A 400 -7.70 14.91 15.35
N THR A 401 -7.11 15.93 15.97
CA THR A 401 -6.42 17.01 15.26
C THR A 401 -4.95 17.10 15.65
N LEU A 402 -4.08 17.34 14.67
CA LEU A 402 -2.66 17.62 14.89
C LEU A 402 -2.35 18.98 14.28
N GLY A 403 -2.13 19.99 15.12
CA GLY A 403 -1.93 21.37 14.72
C GLY A 403 -0.49 21.86 14.84
N SER A 404 -0.17 22.84 14.00
CA SER A 404 1.07 23.59 14.07
C SER A 404 1.04 24.62 15.21
N GLY A 405 2.23 25.10 15.57
CA GLY A 405 2.35 26.36 16.29
C GLY A 405 1.87 27.54 15.45
N PRO A 406 1.65 28.71 16.05
CA PRO A 406 1.27 29.90 15.31
C PRO A 406 2.43 30.40 14.43
N PHE A 407 2.12 30.83 13.22
CA PHE A 407 3.09 31.41 12.30
C PHE A 407 2.49 32.56 11.47
N THR A 408 3.34 33.34 10.81
CA THR A 408 2.92 34.37 9.87
C THR A 408 3.34 33.96 8.47
N LEU A 409 2.40 33.96 7.52
CA LEU A 409 2.66 33.65 6.12
C LEU A 409 2.63 34.94 5.30
N ASN A 410 3.79 35.42 4.84
CA ASN A 410 3.88 36.67 4.09
C ASN A 410 3.35 36.54 2.65
N PRO A 411 2.96 37.64 1.98
CA PRO A 411 2.53 37.61 0.59
C PRO A 411 3.55 36.91 -0.32
N GLY A 412 3.10 35.87 -1.02
CA GLY A 412 3.93 35.06 -1.89
C GLY A 412 4.92 34.12 -1.19
N GLU A 413 4.85 34.00 0.13
CA GLU A 413 5.53 32.95 0.89
C GLU A 413 4.72 31.64 0.82
N SER A 414 5.44 30.52 0.97
CA SER A 414 4.85 29.20 1.05
C SER A 414 5.46 28.42 2.20
N ASP A 415 4.66 27.58 2.85
CA ASP A 415 5.11 26.60 3.84
C ASP A 415 4.41 25.26 3.57
N THR A 416 4.91 24.17 4.13
CA THR A 416 4.48 22.81 3.78
C THR A 416 3.95 22.05 4.98
N LEU A 417 2.82 21.36 4.77
CA LEU A 417 2.30 20.34 5.66
C LEU A 417 2.43 18.98 4.96
N ILE A 418 3.05 18.01 5.63
CA ILE A 418 3.26 16.66 5.12
C ILE A 418 2.85 15.66 6.20
N PHE A 419 2.00 14.70 5.85
CA PHE A 419 1.67 13.58 6.72
C PHE A 419 1.54 12.27 5.93
N ALA A 420 1.52 11.15 6.62
CA ALA A 420 1.16 9.87 6.02
C ALA A 420 -0.04 9.26 6.76
N ALA A 421 -1.04 8.81 6.00
CA ALA A 421 -2.06 7.91 6.52
C ALA A 421 -1.46 6.50 6.59
N VAL A 422 -1.41 5.91 7.79
CA VAL A 422 -0.64 4.71 8.11
C VAL A 422 -1.55 3.62 8.67
N PHE A 423 -1.27 2.36 8.33
CA PHE A 423 -2.08 1.20 8.73
C PHE A 423 -1.21 0.06 9.27
N GLY A 424 -1.81 -0.81 10.09
CA GLY A 424 -1.20 -2.04 10.56
C GLY A 424 -2.25 -3.05 11.03
N GLN A 425 -1.89 -4.33 11.09
CA GLN A 425 -2.77 -5.39 11.64
C GLN A 425 -2.80 -5.41 13.18
N ASN A 426 -1.88 -4.70 13.81
CA ASN A 426 -1.80 -4.50 15.25
C ASN A 426 -0.99 -3.23 15.52
N LYS A 427 -0.98 -2.79 16.79
CA LYS A 427 -0.24 -1.60 17.22
C LYS A 427 1.24 -1.61 16.83
N ASP A 428 1.93 -2.74 16.98
CA ASP A 428 3.37 -2.82 16.67
C ASP A 428 3.64 -2.69 15.17
N ASP A 429 2.78 -3.27 14.33
CA ASP A 429 2.82 -3.13 12.87
C ASP A 429 2.54 -1.68 12.45
N LEU A 430 1.51 -1.04 13.02
CA LEU A 430 1.21 0.37 12.78
C LEU A 430 2.41 1.27 13.13
N ILE A 431 3.00 1.12 14.32
CA ILE A 431 4.17 1.88 14.76
C ILE A 431 5.36 1.66 13.82
N THR A 432 5.54 0.42 13.35
CA THR A 432 6.59 0.08 12.38
C THR A 432 6.36 0.81 11.05
N ASN A 433 5.13 0.84 10.56
CA ASN A 433 4.77 1.50 9.30
C ASN A 433 4.84 3.04 9.42
N ALA A 434 4.48 3.63 10.56
CA ALA A 434 4.69 5.05 10.85
C ALA A 434 6.17 5.43 10.84
N LYS A 435 7.04 4.61 11.46
CA LYS A 435 8.50 4.80 11.40
C LYS A 435 9.02 4.71 9.97
N ARG A 436 8.52 3.77 9.16
CA ARG A 436 8.90 3.64 7.74
C ARG A 436 8.51 4.88 6.92
N ALA A 437 7.33 5.45 7.15
CA ALA A 437 6.94 6.71 6.52
C ALA A 437 7.89 7.87 6.92
N LEU A 438 8.24 7.98 8.21
CA LEU A 438 9.21 8.96 8.70
C LEU A 438 10.59 8.79 8.09
N ILE A 439 11.07 7.55 8.03
CA ILE A 439 12.35 7.15 7.42
C ILE A 439 12.37 7.51 5.92
N LEU A 440 11.30 7.21 5.18
CA LEU A 440 11.18 7.56 3.76
C LEU A 440 11.24 9.07 3.57
N TYR A 441 10.52 9.84 4.38
CA TYR A 441 10.59 11.30 4.37
C TYR A 441 12.01 11.82 4.66
N GLN A 442 12.63 11.36 5.75
CA GLN A 442 13.99 11.76 6.15
C GLN A 442 15.07 11.36 5.14
N SER A 443 14.83 10.32 4.33
CA SER A 443 15.72 9.92 3.23
C SER A 443 15.70 10.88 2.03
N GLY A 444 14.75 11.82 2.00
CA GLY A 444 14.44 12.64 0.83
C GLY A 444 13.73 11.84 -0.26
N TRP A 445 12.75 11.01 0.12
CA TRP A 445 11.94 10.18 -0.78
C TRP A 445 12.73 9.12 -1.57
N LYS A 446 13.87 8.70 -1.03
CA LYS A 446 14.69 7.66 -1.64
C LYS A 446 14.19 6.30 -1.20
N VAL A 447 13.41 5.70 -2.09
CA VAL A 447 13.01 4.30 -2.01
C VAL A 447 14.26 3.43 -2.07
N VAL A 448 14.31 2.42 -1.22
CA VAL A 448 15.25 1.31 -1.38
C VAL A 448 14.48 0.10 -1.84
N THR A 449 15.04 -0.58 -2.81
CA THR A 449 14.55 -1.86 -3.31
C THR A 449 15.70 -2.86 -3.18
N ALA A 450 15.35 -4.13 -3.01
CA ALA A 450 16.36 -5.18 -3.10
C ALA A 450 17.05 -5.12 -4.48
N PRO A 451 18.32 -5.54 -4.60
CA PRO A 451 19.00 -5.59 -5.89
C PRO A 451 18.16 -6.39 -6.90
N PRO A 452 18.24 -6.09 -8.21
CA PRO A 452 17.46 -6.79 -9.22
C PRO A 452 17.59 -8.31 -9.09
N ALA A 453 16.46 -9.01 -9.01
CA ALA A 453 16.48 -10.45 -8.82
C ALA A 453 17.24 -11.15 -9.96
N PRO A 454 18.23 -12.02 -9.65
CA PRO A 454 19.02 -12.67 -10.69
C PRO A 454 18.18 -13.71 -11.42
N VAL A 455 18.30 -13.76 -12.75
CA VAL A 455 17.75 -14.89 -13.50
C VAL A 455 18.58 -16.12 -13.21
N ALA A 456 17.93 -17.24 -12.87
CA ALA A 456 18.56 -18.50 -12.52
C ALA A 456 18.12 -19.64 -13.46
N GLU A 457 19.00 -20.62 -13.62
CA GLU A 457 18.77 -21.86 -14.36
C GLU A 457 19.38 -23.04 -13.59
N ALA A 458 18.77 -24.23 -13.72
CA ALA A 458 19.22 -25.44 -13.04
C ALA A 458 19.43 -26.61 -14.00
N PHE A 459 20.51 -27.36 -13.79
CA PHE A 459 20.85 -28.56 -14.55
C PHE A 459 20.84 -29.78 -13.65
N ALA A 460 20.04 -30.78 -14.04
CA ALA A 460 19.93 -32.06 -13.36
C ALA A 460 21.02 -33.04 -13.80
N GLU A 461 21.69 -33.65 -12.83
CA GLU A 461 22.67 -34.72 -13.01
C GLU A 461 22.47 -35.82 -11.94
N ASP A 462 23.21 -36.92 -12.06
CA ASP A 462 23.11 -38.05 -11.11
C ASP A 462 23.57 -37.62 -9.71
N ARG A 463 22.61 -37.50 -8.78
CA ARG A 463 22.78 -37.04 -7.39
C ARG A 463 23.45 -35.66 -7.31
N LYS A 464 23.16 -34.82 -8.29
CA LYS A 464 23.77 -33.50 -8.43
C LYS A 464 22.80 -32.53 -9.11
N VAL A 465 22.74 -31.31 -8.60
CA VAL A 465 22.14 -30.17 -9.30
C VAL A 465 23.21 -29.10 -9.47
N THR A 466 23.34 -28.55 -10.67
CA THR A 466 24.17 -27.36 -10.93
C THR A 466 23.23 -26.18 -11.14
N LEU A 467 23.34 -25.14 -10.32
CA LEU A 467 22.64 -23.87 -10.50
C LEU A 467 23.57 -22.88 -11.19
N ALA A 468 23.04 -22.11 -12.12
CA ALA A 468 23.71 -20.95 -12.71
C ALA A 468 22.80 -19.72 -12.67
N TRP A 469 23.35 -18.54 -12.41
CA TRP A 469 22.57 -17.31 -12.40
C TRP A 469 23.35 -16.10 -12.94
N GLY A 470 22.60 -15.13 -13.46
CA GLY A 470 23.14 -13.90 -14.05
C GLY A 470 23.69 -12.91 -13.03
N THR A 471 24.44 -11.92 -13.54
CA THR A 471 25.16 -10.91 -12.74
C THR A 471 24.48 -9.54 -12.73
N ALA A 472 23.23 -9.45 -13.20
CA ALA A 472 22.51 -8.17 -13.28
C ALA A 472 22.37 -7.47 -11.93
N SER A 473 22.16 -8.23 -10.85
CA SER A 473 22.06 -7.72 -9.47
C SER A 473 23.32 -6.99 -9.01
N GLU A 474 24.50 -7.38 -9.51
CA GLU A 474 25.80 -6.84 -9.10
C GLU A 474 26.02 -5.39 -9.56
N LYS A 475 25.11 -4.84 -10.38
CA LYS A 475 25.14 -3.43 -10.81
C LYS A 475 24.50 -2.50 -9.78
N ASP A 476 23.77 -3.04 -8.81
CA ASP A 476 23.19 -2.25 -7.74
C ASP A 476 24.31 -1.67 -6.85
N PRO A 477 24.31 -0.35 -6.56
CA PRO A 477 25.34 0.27 -5.74
C PRO A 477 25.45 -0.26 -4.31
N GLN A 478 24.38 -0.87 -3.78
CA GLN A 478 24.32 -1.45 -2.44
C GLN A 478 24.41 -2.98 -2.47
N PHE A 479 24.57 -3.62 -3.64
CA PHE A 479 24.70 -5.07 -3.74
C PHE A 479 25.77 -5.61 -2.80
N GLN A 480 25.41 -6.56 -1.95
CA GLN A 480 26.31 -7.18 -0.98
C GLN A 480 26.55 -8.66 -1.26
N GLY A 481 25.59 -9.37 -1.86
CA GLY A 481 25.83 -10.78 -2.16
C GLY A 481 24.64 -11.58 -2.65
N TYR A 482 24.82 -12.90 -2.64
CA TYR A 482 23.81 -13.89 -3.01
C TYR A 482 23.57 -14.92 -1.90
N LYS A 483 22.30 -15.26 -1.65
CA LYS A 483 21.89 -16.42 -0.83
C LYS A 483 21.17 -17.44 -1.71
N ILE A 484 21.44 -18.72 -1.47
CA ILE A 484 20.83 -19.84 -2.20
C ILE A 484 19.98 -20.64 -1.24
N TYR A 485 18.73 -20.85 -1.59
CA TYR A 485 17.80 -21.65 -0.82
C TYR A 485 17.32 -22.85 -1.62
N ARG A 486 16.91 -23.89 -0.90
CA ARG A 486 16.40 -25.13 -1.48
C ARG A 486 15.13 -25.54 -0.74
N SER A 487 14.10 -25.90 -1.49
CA SER A 487 12.87 -26.48 -0.97
C SER A 487 12.64 -27.88 -1.54
N ALA A 488 12.21 -28.80 -0.69
CA ALA A 488 11.85 -30.17 -1.06
C ALA A 488 10.36 -30.47 -0.89
N ASP A 489 9.55 -29.46 -0.53
CA ASP A 489 8.13 -29.60 -0.20
C ASP A 489 7.22 -28.69 -1.04
N GLY A 490 7.71 -28.28 -2.21
CA GLY A 490 6.99 -27.43 -3.15
C GLY A 490 6.97 -25.95 -2.76
N GLY A 491 7.96 -25.49 -1.99
CA GLY A 491 8.12 -24.07 -1.63
C GLY A 491 7.49 -23.67 -0.30
N LYS A 492 7.03 -24.64 0.51
CA LYS A 492 6.46 -24.35 1.84
C LYS A 492 7.56 -24.01 2.84
N THR A 493 8.71 -24.67 2.73
CA THR A 493 9.92 -24.37 3.51
C THR A 493 11.14 -24.26 2.62
N TRP A 494 12.08 -23.38 2.99
CA TRP A 494 13.25 -23.03 2.17
C TRP A 494 14.56 -23.34 2.91
N GLY A 495 14.79 -24.61 3.23
CA GLY A 495 16.00 -25.08 3.89
C GLY A 495 15.69 -26.15 4.91
N SER A 496 16.71 -26.65 5.61
CA SER A 496 16.54 -27.62 6.70
C SER A 496 16.36 -26.98 8.07
N SER A 497 16.51 -25.65 8.17
CA SER A 497 16.46 -24.91 9.42
C SER A 497 15.91 -23.50 9.20
N SER A 498 15.25 -22.99 10.22
CA SER A 498 14.72 -21.63 10.27
C SER A 498 14.86 -21.07 11.69
N PHE A 499 14.73 -19.76 11.81
CA PHE A 499 14.66 -19.06 13.08
C PHE A 499 13.54 -18.01 13.02
N LYS A 500 13.15 -17.47 14.17
CA LYS A 500 12.22 -16.35 14.25
C LYS A 500 12.98 -15.08 14.56
N ASP A 501 12.65 -13.99 13.87
CA ASP A 501 13.12 -12.65 14.24
C ASP A 501 12.41 -12.14 15.52
N PHE A 502 12.74 -10.92 15.94
CA PHE A 502 12.15 -10.27 17.11
C PHE A 502 10.66 -9.99 16.95
N SER A 503 10.17 -9.90 15.72
CA SER A 503 8.75 -9.70 15.35
C SER A 503 7.99 -11.02 15.16
N GLY A 504 8.66 -12.17 15.35
CA GLY A 504 8.09 -13.51 15.16
C GLY A 504 8.10 -14.02 13.71
N GLY A 505 8.62 -13.22 12.76
CA GLY A 505 8.78 -13.57 11.35
C GLY A 505 9.74 -14.75 11.16
N ILE A 506 9.36 -15.71 10.32
CA ILE A 506 10.14 -16.93 10.09
C ILE A 506 11.14 -16.68 8.96
N HIS A 507 12.43 -16.85 9.28
CA HIS A 507 13.54 -16.73 8.33
C HIS A 507 14.22 -18.06 8.16
N TYR A 508 14.59 -18.38 6.92
CA TYR A 508 15.26 -19.63 6.60
C TYR A 508 16.76 -19.45 6.54
N ILE A 509 17.50 -20.50 6.93
CA ILE A 509 18.96 -20.51 6.78
C ILE A 509 19.29 -20.96 5.36
N PRO A 510 20.03 -20.16 4.56
CA PRO A 510 20.36 -20.52 3.19
C PRO A 510 21.28 -21.74 3.13
N LEU A 511 21.16 -22.51 2.04
CA LEU A 511 22.07 -23.61 1.72
C LEU A 511 23.51 -23.13 1.48
N ALA A 512 23.63 -21.94 0.87
CA ALA A 512 24.90 -21.25 0.66
C ALA A 512 24.69 -19.75 0.64
N GLN A 513 25.68 -19.00 1.12
CA GLN A 513 25.72 -17.54 1.06
C GLN A 513 27.08 -17.11 0.51
N TYR A 514 27.05 -16.14 -0.40
CA TYR A 514 28.22 -15.50 -0.99
C TYR A 514 28.13 -14.02 -0.73
N ASP A 515 29.16 -13.51 -0.07
CA ASP A 515 29.24 -12.15 0.42
C ASP A 515 30.42 -11.46 -0.27
N LEU A 516 30.26 -10.21 -0.69
CA LEU A 516 31.37 -9.42 -1.22
C LEU A 516 32.51 -9.35 -0.21
N VAL A 517 33.73 -9.12 -0.71
CA VAL A 517 34.91 -8.97 0.15
C VAL A 517 35.21 -7.49 0.27
N ASP A 518 34.51 -6.83 1.18
CA ASP A 518 34.50 -5.38 1.36
C ASP A 518 34.41 -4.92 2.84
N ASP A 519 34.55 -5.85 3.78
CA ASP A 519 34.44 -5.66 5.23
C ASP A 519 33.01 -5.36 5.74
N ILE A 520 31.99 -5.47 4.88
CA ILE A 520 30.57 -5.43 5.27
C ILE A 520 30.09 -6.87 5.53
N LYS A 521 30.24 -7.33 6.78
CA LYS A 521 29.97 -8.72 7.18
C LYS A 521 29.30 -8.84 8.55
N GLY A 522 28.83 -10.05 8.86
CA GLY A 522 28.21 -10.39 10.13
C GLY A 522 26.73 -10.02 10.21
N TYR A 523 26.19 -9.97 11.42
CA TYR A 523 24.83 -9.47 11.63
C TYR A 523 24.78 -7.96 11.43
N TYR A 524 23.72 -7.47 10.79
CA TYR A 524 23.47 -6.04 10.69
C TYR A 524 23.34 -5.41 12.08
N THR A 525 23.92 -4.23 12.30
CA THR A 525 24.01 -3.62 13.65
C THR A 525 23.44 -2.22 13.74
N THR A 526 23.10 -1.59 12.61
CA THR A 526 22.64 -0.19 12.62
C THR A 526 21.21 -0.05 13.10
N LEU A 527 20.32 -0.95 12.69
CA LEU A 527 18.89 -0.92 13.03
C LEU A 527 18.50 -2.21 13.76
N PRO A 528 18.01 -2.14 15.02
CA PRO A 528 17.68 -3.32 15.83
C PRO A 528 16.70 -4.30 15.18
N GLU A 529 15.71 -3.78 14.44
CA GLU A 529 14.70 -4.58 13.76
C GLU A 529 15.25 -5.41 12.60
N TYR A 530 16.46 -5.10 12.11
CA TYR A 530 17.19 -5.87 11.12
C TYR A 530 18.38 -6.63 11.71
N ALA A 531 18.56 -6.64 13.03
CA ALA A 531 19.70 -7.30 13.67
C ALA A 531 19.72 -8.83 13.47
N TRP A 532 18.62 -9.39 12.99
CA TRP A 532 18.52 -10.79 12.57
C TRP A 532 19.15 -11.05 11.19
N PHE A 533 19.34 -10.03 10.36
CA PHE A 533 19.83 -10.17 8.99
C PHE A 533 21.34 -10.40 8.99
N TYR A 534 21.77 -11.53 8.45
CA TYR A 534 23.17 -11.90 8.32
C TYR A 534 23.72 -11.50 6.94
N LEU A 535 24.63 -10.53 6.91
CA LEU A 535 25.28 -10.00 5.71
C LEU A 535 26.32 -10.96 5.14
N GLY A 536 26.84 -11.89 5.93
CA GLY A 536 27.78 -12.90 5.48
C GLY A 536 29.13 -12.86 6.22
N ASP A 537 30.15 -13.40 5.57
CA ASP A 537 31.47 -13.72 6.14
C ASP A 537 32.64 -13.09 5.36
N ASP A 538 32.39 -12.14 4.46
CA ASP A 538 33.33 -11.69 3.40
C ASP A 538 33.87 -12.87 2.58
N ARG A 539 32.96 -13.65 2.00
CA ARG A 539 33.31 -14.85 1.22
C ARG A 539 32.64 -14.84 -0.14
N TRP A 540 33.32 -14.24 -1.11
CA TRP A 540 32.92 -14.33 -2.50
C TRP A 540 33.44 -15.64 -3.10
N VAL A 541 32.58 -16.67 -3.20
CA VAL A 541 32.97 -17.97 -3.77
C VAL A 541 31.96 -18.61 -4.75
N PRO A 542 31.03 -17.89 -5.44
CA PRO A 542 30.37 -18.52 -6.56
C PRO A 542 31.41 -18.71 -7.68
N LEU A 543 31.41 -19.89 -8.31
CA LEU A 543 32.28 -20.13 -9.45
C LEU A 543 31.80 -19.27 -10.62
N ARG A 544 32.54 -18.20 -10.95
CA ARG A 544 32.27 -17.43 -12.16
C ARG A 544 32.67 -18.21 -13.40
N LYS A 545 31.78 -18.27 -14.37
CA LYS A 545 32.02 -18.88 -15.68
C LYS A 545 31.54 -17.96 -16.78
N THR A 546 32.30 -17.93 -17.87
CA THR A 546 31.80 -17.42 -19.15
C THR A 546 31.08 -18.56 -19.84
N VAL A 547 29.93 -18.27 -20.45
CA VAL A 547 29.19 -19.24 -21.25
C VAL A 547 29.96 -19.49 -22.54
N GLU A 548 30.51 -20.71 -22.69
CA GLU A 548 31.38 -21.09 -23.81
C GLU A 548 30.62 -21.80 -24.95
N ALA A 549 29.39 -22.24 -24.69
CA ALA A 549 28.52 -22.95 -25.63
C ALA A 549 27.06 -22.65 -25.32
N ASP A 550 26.18 -22.94 -26.27
CA ASP A 550 24.72 -22.86 -26.14
C ASP A 550 24.21 -23.98 -25.21
N SER A 551 24.59 -23.91 -23.94
CA SER A 551 24.30 -24.89 -22.89
C SER A 551 23.32 -24.38 -21.84
N PHE A 552 22.82 -23.15 -22.02
CA PHE A 552 21.91 -22.47 -21.11
C PHE A 552 20.71 -21.97 -21.90
N GLN A 553 19.51 -22.13 -21.35
CA GLN A 553 18.29 -21.63 -21.95
C GLN A 553 18.22 -20.09 -21.93
N TYR A 554 18.81 -19.47 -20.91
CA TYR A 554 18.63 -18.05 -20.61
C TYR A 554 19.90 -17.20 -20.72
N PHE A 555 21.03 -17.81 -21.09
CA PHE A 555 22.31 -17.12 -21.19
C PHE A 555 22.96 -17.38 -22.54
N ASP A 556 23.42 -16.30 -23.18
CA ASP A 556 24.07 -16.36 -24.48
C ASP A 556 25.57 -16.64 -24.34
N ILE A 557 26.18 -17.14 -25.42
CA ILE A 557 27.64 -17.33 -25.49
C ILE A 557 28.34 -15.98 -25.23
N GLY A 558 29.24 -15.96 -24.26
CA GLY A 558 29.95 -14.75 -23.81
C GLY A 558 29.40 -14.14 -22.52
N ASP A 559 28.20 -14.53 -22.08
CA ASP A 559 27.65 -14.07 -20.80
C ASP A 559 28.48 -14.58 -19.62
N THR A 560 28.55 -13.78 -18.55
CA THR A 560 29.18 -14.19 -17.30
C THR A 560 28.10 -14.59 -16.30
N VAL A 561 28.19 -15.81 -15.80
CA VAL A 561 27.27 -16.40 -14.83
C VAL A 561 28.02 -16.84 -13.57
N ASN A 562 27.31 -16.82 -12.45
CA ASN A 562 27.72 -17.41 -11.19
C ASN A 562 27.21 -18.86 -11.13
N VAL A 563 27.98 -19.78 -10.55
CA VAL A 563 27.63 -21.21 -10.51
C VAL A 563 27.75 -21.78 -9.10
N PHE A 564 26.75 -22.58 -8.72
CA PHE A 564 26.70 -23.37 -7.49
C PHE A 564 26.38 -24.84 -7.80
N VAL A 565 26.90 -25.76 -6.99
CA VAL A 565 26.70 -27.19 -7.18
C VAL A 565 26.19 -27.81 -5.89
N ASP A 566 24.96 -28.32 -5.91
CA ASP A 566 24.39 -29.12 -4.84
C ASP A 566 24.63 -30.61 -5.10
N ARG A 567 25.11 -31.33 -4.08
CA ARG A 567 25.33 -32.79 -4.07
C ARG A 567 24.49 -33.52 -3.03
N ASP A 568 23.80 -32.78 -2.18
CA ASP A 568 22.92 -33.32 -1.15
C ASP A 568 21.49 -33.49 -1.69
N VAL A 569 21.38 -34.11 -2.87
CA VAL A 569 20.11 -34.32 -3.56
C VAL A 569 19.87 -35.80 -3.85
N VAL A 570 18.59 -36.15 -3.90
CA VAL A 570 18.12 -37.50 -4.22
C VAL A 570 17.46 -37.49 -5.60
N ASN A 571 17.92 -38.35 -6.50
CA ASN A 571 17.35 -38.46 -7.84
C ASN A 571 15.87 -38.80 -7.80
N GLY A 572 15.07 -38.10 -8.60
CA GLY A 572 13.62 -38.27 -8.67
C GLY A 572 12.82 -37.38 -7.74
N MET A 573 13.47 -36.62 -6.84
CA MET A 573 12.81 -35.63 -5.97
C MET A 573 12.74 -34.31 -6.72
N ASN A 574 11.57 -33.70 -6.77
CA ASN A 574 11.48 -32.34 -7.25
C ASN A 574 11.99 -31.39 -6.17
N TYR A 575 13.00 -30.60 -6.51
CA TYR A 575 13.49 -29.51 -5.68
C TYR A 575 13.14 -28.20 -6.35
N LEU A 576 12.75 -27.22 -5.53
CA LEU A 576 12.81 -25.83 -5.92
C LEU A 576 14.10 -25.23 -5.36
N TYR A 577 14.75 -24.37 -6.14
CA TYR A 577 15.81 -23.50 -5.67
C TYR A 577 15.39 -22.06 -5.96
N TYR A 578 15.78 -21.13 -5.09
CA TYR A 578 15.82 -19.73 -5.49
C TYR A 578 17.15 -19.09 -5.10
N VAL A 579 17.58 -18.15 -5.93
CA VAL A 579 18.77 -17.33 -5.71
C VAL A 579 18.31 -15.93 -5.34
N ALA A 580 18.69 -15.47 -4.16
CA ALA A 580 18.36 -14.14 -3.68
C ALA A 580 19.59 -13.26 -3.76
N ALA A 581 19.52 -12.13 -4.47
CA ALA A 581 20.46 -11.05 -4.25
C ALA A 581 20.05 -10.29 -2.98
N TYR A 582 21.04 -9.79 -2.23
CA TYR A 582 20.81 -8.92 -1.08
C TYR A 582 21.76 -7.73 -1.09
N ASP A 583 21.35 -6.66 -0.43
CA ASP A 583 22.12 -5.43 -0.28
C ASP A 583 22.70 -5.26 1.14
N SER A 584 23.51 -4.22 1.32
CA SER A 584 24.14 -3.86 2.60
C SER A 584 23.23 -3.06 3.55
N GLY A 585 22.05 -2.62 3.08
CA GLY A 585 21.30 -1.52 3.66
C GLY A 585 22.02 -0.17 3.52
N ASN A 586 21.38 0.91 3.98
CA ASN A 586 21.90 2.28 3.84
C ASN A 586 21.83 3.12 5.13
N SER A 587 21.75 2.47 6.29
CA SER A 587 21.60 3.08 7.63
C SER A 587 20.28 3.80 7.91
N ILE A 588 19.49 4.09 6.88
CA ILE A 588 18.13 4.63 7.00
C ILE A 588 17.14 3.46 6.95
N ILE A 589 17.39 2.52 6.05
CA ILE A 589 16.67 1.25 5.92
C ILE A 589 17.69 0.11 6.03
N GLY A 590 17.27 -0.99 6.67
CA GLY A 590 18.10 -2.18 6.78
C GLY A 590 18.23 -2.95 5.47
N PRO A 591 19.02 -4.03 5.48
CA PRO A 591 19.27 -4.82 4.28
C PRO A 591 18.00 -5.40 3.67
N LEU A 592 17.90 -5.40 2.34
CA LEU A 592 16.84 -6.10 1.61
C LEU A 592 17.38 -7.30 0.83
N GLU A 593 16.49 -8.26 0.59
CA GLU A 593 16.76 -9.51 -0.10
C GLU A 593 15.58 -9.89 -1.01
N ASN A 594 15.87 -10.49 -2.17
CA ASN A 594 14.80 -10.97 -3.05
C ASN A 594 14.02 -12.15 -2.44
N THR A 595 12.71 -12.16 -2.69
CA THR A 595 11.84 -13.30 -2.39
C THR A 595 11.80 -14.30 -3.55
N PRO A 596 11.39 -15.57 -3.33
CA PRO A 596 11.21 -16.52 -4.41
C PRO A 596 10.06 -16.09 -5.34
N ALA A 597 10.31 -16.07 -6.65
CA ALA A 597 9.27 -15.92 -7.64
C ALA A 597 8.21 -17.03 -7.55
N THR A 598 6.95 -16.67 -7.78
CA THR A 598 5.78 -17.55 -7.65
C THR A 598 5.67 -18.60 -8.75
N ASN A 599 6.25 -18.35 -9.92
CA ASN A 599 6.20 -19.27 -11.07
C ASN A 599 7.62 -19.70 -11.51
N PRO A 600 8.11 -20.87 -11.06
CA PRO A 600 9.45 -21.35 -11.37
C PRO A 600 9.66 -21.81 -12.82
N ALA A 601 8.63 -21.73 -13.68
CA ALA A 601 8.72 -22.06 -15.10
C ALA A 601 9.04 -20.84 -15.99
N LEU A 602 9.08 -19.64 -15.40
CA LEU A 602 9.43 -18.40 -16.10
C LEU A 602 10.88 -18.03 -15.85
N MET A 603 11.43 -17.16 -16.70
CA MET A 603 12.77 -16.60 -16.55
C MET A 603 12.82 -15.67 -15.32
N ASN A 604 13.21 -16.21 -14.16
CA ASN A 604 13.30 -15.48 -12.90
C ASN A 604 14.30 -16.14 -11.94
N ASN A 605 14.26 -15.79 -10.66
CA ASN A 605 15.20 -16.23 -9.64
C ASN A 605 14.86 -17.56 -8.96
N THR A 606 13.75 -18.22 -9.33
CA THR A 606 13.31 -19.51 -8.79
C THR A 606 13.24 -20.56 -9.89
N VAL A 607 13.76 -21.76 -9.63
CA VAL A 607 13.82 -22.86 -10.60
C VAL A 607 13.37 -24.18 -9.98
N SER A 608 12.67 -25.00 -10.77
CA SER A 608 12.27 -26.36 -10.40
C SER A 608 13.14 -27.38 -11.12
N VAL A 609 13.65 -28.37 -10.40
CA VAL A 609 14.54 -29.38 -10.99
C VAL A 609 14.40 -30.74 -10.30
N VAL A 610 14.36 -31.80 -11.10
CA VAL A 610 14.37 -33.19 -10.65
C VAL A 610 15.72 -33.81 -11.03
N PRO A 611 16.66 -34.03 -10.10
CA PRO A 611 17.93 -34.67 -10.42
C PRO A 611 17.68 -36.11 -10.88
N HIS A 612 18.46 -36.57 -11.85
CA HIS A 612 18.27 -37.89 -12.42
C HIS A 612 19.56 -38.44 -13.02
N GLY A 613 19.62 -39.76 -13.15
CA GLY A 613 20.72 -40.42 -13.83
C GLY A 613 20.72 -40.13 -15.34
N ALA A 614 21.80 -40.48 -16.02
CA ALA A 614 21.83 -40.38 -17.48
C ALA A 614 20.72 -41.23 -18.13
N VAL A 615 20.11 -40.70 -19.19
CA VAL A 615 19.20 -41.41 -20.09
C VAL A 615 19.96 -42.54 -20.77
N SER A 616 19.36 -43.73 -20.83
CA SER A 616 19.99 -44.88 -21.47
C SER A 616 19.85 -44.79 -22.99
N THR A 617 20.97 -44.66 -23.71
CA THR A 617 20.96 -44.50 -25.18
C THR A 617 21.45 -45.73 -25.95
N MET A 618 22.23 -46.62 -25.31
CA MET A 618 22.82 -47.80 -25.97
C MET A 618 22.60 -49.13 -25.23
N SER A 619 22.32 -49.09 -23.92
CA SER A 619 22.17 -50.29 -23.09
C SER A 619 21.21 -50.02 -21.92
N LEU A 620 20.47 -51.04 -21.50
CA LEU A 620 19.52 -50.99 -20.39
C LEU A 620 20.08 -51.60 -19.08
N GLU A 621 21.37 -51.95 -19.03
CA GLU A 621 22.00 -52.59 -17.86
C GLU A 621 21.92 -51.77 -16.56
N LYS A 622 21.79 -50.44 -16.68
CA LYS A 622 21.68 -49.53 -15.53
C LYS A 622 20.24 -49.37 -15.03
N VAL A 623 19.24 -49.89 -15.75
CA VAL A 623 17.82 -49.77 -15.38
C VAL A 623 17.56 -50.53 -14.10
N ARG A 624 17.07 -49.82 -13.09
CA ARG A 624 16.78 -50.39 -11.76
C ARG A 624 15.59 -49.71 -11.11
N VAL A 625 15.00 -50.39 -10.14
CA VAL A 625 13.92 -49.88 -9.30
C VAL A 625 14.49 -49.31 -8.01
N VAL A 626 14.01 -48.14 -7.59
CA VAL A 626 14.37 -47.49 -6.34
C VAL A 626 13.12 -46.98 -5.59
N PRO A 627 13.05 -47.11 -4.25
CA PRO A 627 13.91 -47.96 -3.42
C PRO A 627 13.67 -49.45 -3.71
N ASN A 628 14.71 -50.28 -3.52
CA ASN A 628 14.62 -51.74 -3.63
C ASN A 628 15.52 -52.39 -2.56
N PRO A 629 14.95 -53.05 -1.52
CA PRO A 629 13.51 -53.25 -1.30
C PRO A 629 12.78 -51.93 -1.01
N TYR A 630 11.53 -51.83 -1.43
CA TYR A 630 10.62 -50.79 -0.95
C TYR A 630 10.11 -51.20 0.44
N VAL A 631 10.27 -50.32 1.43
CA VAL A 631 9.82 -50.48 2.82
C VAL A 631 8.94 -49.27 3.13
N VAL A 632 7.85 -49.44 3.89
CA VAL A 632 6.73 -48.48 4.14
C VAL A 632 7.10 -47.15 4.87
N ALA A 633 8.37 -46.73 4.77
CA ALA A 633 8.81 -45.40 5.17
C ALA A 633 9.97 -44.94 4.26
N SER A 634 9.69 -44.72 2.97
CA SER A 634 10.71 -44.19 2.04
C SER A 634 10.75 -42.66 2.10
N MET A 635 11.90 -42.06 1.73
CA MET A 635 12.05 -40.59 1.74
C MET A 635 11.04 -39.87 0.81
N TRP A 636 10.46 -40.61 -0.15
CA TRP A 636 9.44 -40.17 -1.10
C TRP A 636 8.05 -39.93 -0.50
N GLU A 637 7.83 -40.36 0.75
CA GLU A 637 6.51 -40.40 1.39
C GLU A 637 6.26 -39.24 2.36
N LYS A 638 7.19 -38.28 2.46
CA LYS A 638 6.94 -37.00 3.14
C LYS A 638 6.01 -36.14 2.28
N GLY A 639 4.69 -36.40 2.39
CA GLY A 639 3.64 -35.59 1.78
C GLY A 639 3.07 -36.08 0.43
N GLN A 640 3.49 -37.25 -0.07
CA GLN A 640 2.94 -37.89 -1.29
C GLN A 640 2.48 -39.34 -1.04
N GLU A 641 1.70 -39.89 -1.98
CA GLU A 641 1.31 -41.30 -2.01
C GLU A 641 2.53 -42.24 -2.15
N ARG A 642 2.38 -43.49 -1.71
CA ARG A 642 3.41 -44.55 -1.81
C ARG A 642 3.95 -44.68 -3.23
N GLN A 643 5.26 -44.61 -3.42
CA GLN A 643 5.86 -44.67 -4.75
C GLN A 643 7.18 -45.46 -4.83
N ILE A 644 7.39 -46.09 -5.98
CA ILE A 644 8.71 -46.55 -6.45
C ILE A 644 8.99 -45.96 -7.82
N GLN A 645 10.27 -45.88 -8.18
CA GLN A 645 10.71 -45.28 -9.43
C GLN A 645 11.59 -46.26 -10.23
N PHE A 646 11.37 -46.31 -11.53
CA PHE A 646 12.26 -46.93 -12.50
C PHE A 646 13.22 -45.86 -13.03
N ILE A 647 14.51 -46.03 -12.82
CA ILE A 647 15.53 -45.02 -13.15
C ILE A 647 16.47 -45.50 -14.27
N HIS A 648 17.18 -44.56 -14.91
CA HIS A 648 18.04 -44.79 -16.09
C HIS A 648 17.28 -45.33 -17.30
N LEU A 649 16.02 -44.95 -17.47
CA LEU A 649 15.24 -45.34 -18.64
C LEU A 649 15.77 -44.65 -19.92
N PRO A 650 15.55 -45.26 -21.11
CA PRO A 650 15.69 -44.57 -22.39
C PRO A 650 14.52 -43.59 -22.58
N GLU A 651 14.61 -42.67 -23.55
CA GLU A 651 13.59 -41.61 -23.75
C GLU A 651 12.15 -42.12 -23.89
N LYS A 652 11.97 -43.32 -24.44
CA LYS A 652 10.67 -44.00 -24.52
C LYS A 652 10.81 -45.48 -24.15
N ALA A 653 9.98 -45.95 -23.24
CA ALA A 653 9.98 -47.35 -22.82
C ALA A 653 8.61 -47.82 -22.34
N THR A 654 8.29 -49.09 -22.59
CA THR A 654 7.16 -49.77 -21.94
C THR A 654 7.68 -50.64 -20.81
N ILE A 655 7.17 -50.41 -19.60
CA ILE A 655 7.53 -51.13 -18.38
C ILE A 655 6.34 -52.02 -17.97
N ARG A 656 6.54 -53.33 -17.96
CA ARG A 656 5.54 -54.32 -17.53
C ARG A 656 5.96 -54.93 -16.20
N ILE A 657 5.07 -54.86 -15.21
CA ILE A 657 5.33 -55.31 -13.84
C ILE A 657 4.54 -56.58 -13.57
N PHE A 658 5.20 -57.62 -13.06
CA PHE A 658 4.64 -58.93 -12.79
C PHE A 658 4.84 -59.34 -11.32
N ASN A 659 3.90 -60.09 -10.77
CA ASN A 659 4.08 -60.73 -9.45
C ASN A 659 4.88 -62.05 -9.58
N ALA A 660 5.17 -62.70 -8.45
CA ALA A 660 5.90 -63.97 -8.42
C ALA A 660 5.21 -65.14 -9.14
N SER A 661 3.89 -65.05 -9.36
CA SER A 661 3.11 -66.03 -10.13
C SER A 661 3.14 -65.78 -11.65
N GLY A 662 3.78 -64.70 -12.09
CA GLY A 662 3.84 -64.29 -13.50
C GLY A 662 2.60 -63.51 -13.98
N GLU A 663 1.72 -63.10 -13.08
CA GLU A 663 0.54 -62.30 -13.43
C GLU A 663 0.94 -60.84 -13.67
N LEU A 664 0.43 -60.23 -14.73
CA LEU A 664 0.66 -58.82 -15.05
C LEU A 664 -0.09 -57.94 -14.04
N VAL A 665 0.67 -57.14 -13.30
CA VAL A 665 0.18 -56.25 -12.23
C VAL A 665 -0.16 -54.88 -12.81
N ARG A 666 0.75 -54.33 -13.62
CA ARG A 666 0.65 -52.99 -14.20
C ARG A 666 1.54 -52.87 -15.45
N THR A 667 1.10 -52.07 -16.41
CA THR A 667 1.94 -51.55 -17.50
C THR A 667 2.07 -50.04 -17.34
N LEU A 668 3.27 -49.51 -17.49
CA LEU A 668 3.60 -48.09 -17.50
C LEU A 668 4.24 -47.75 -18.86
N GLU A 669 3.83 -46.63 -19.44
CA GLU A 669 4.45 -46.10 -20.65
C GLU A 669 5.27 -44.87 -20.25
N HIS A 670 6.58 -44.98 -20.41
CA HIS A 670 7.51 -43.89 -20.15
C HIS A 670 7.73 -43.09 -21.43
N ASP A 671 7.60 -41.78 -21.33
CA ASP A 671 7.96 -40.82 -22.37
C ASP A 671 8.59 -39.60 -21.70
N ALA A 672 9.88 -39.37 -21.98
CA ALA A 672 10.67 -38.30 -21.41
C ALA A 672 10.05 -36.91 -21.56
N ALA A 673 9.19 -36.70 -22.57
CA ALA A 673 8.52 -35.42 -22.79
C ALA A 673 7.41 -35.10 -21.77
N VAL A 674 6.88 -36.10 -21.07
CA VAL A 674 5.74 -35.95 -20.13
C VAL A 674 6.02 -36.52 -18.74
N SER A 675 7.12 -37.24 -18.56
CA SER A 675 7.54 -37.77 -17.26
C SER A 675 8.22 -36.68 -16.39
N PRO A 676 8.23 -36.83 -15.05
CA PRO A 676 8.84 -35.85 -14.14
C PRO A 676 10.35 -35.61 -14.37
N ALA A 677 11.04 -36.59 -14.94
CA ALA A 677 12.41 -36.45 -15.42
C ALA A 677 12.65 -37.38 -16.63
N PRO A 678 13.56 -37.03 -17.56
CA PRO A 678 13.79 -37.76 -18.81
C PRO A 678 14.18 -39.24 -18.70
N SER A 679 14.64 -39.70 -17.54
CA SER A 679 15.10 -41.08 -17.32
C SER A 679 14.37 -41.80 -16.19
N ILE A 680 13.25 -41.23 -15.72
CA ILE A 680 12.52 -41.70 -14.55
C ILE A 680 11.04 -41.93 -14.89
N GLU A 681 10.51 -43.08 -14.48
CA GLU A 681 9.08 -43.37 -14.49
C GLU A 681 8.63 -43.83 -13.10
N SER A 682 7.54 -43.24 -12.59
CA SER A 682 7.05 -43.49 -11.24
C SER A 682 5.87 -44.47 -11.25
N TRP A 683 5.81 -45.34 -10.25
CA TRP A 683 4.67 -46.21 -9.99
C TRP A 683 4.12 -45.98 -8.58
N ASP A 684 2.83 -45.67 -8.51
CA ASP A 684 2.05 -45.45 -7.28
C ASP A 684 1.72 -46.73 -6.49
N LEU A 685 2.39 -47.84 -6.83
CA LEU A 685 2.15 -49.17 -6.31
C LEU A 685 0.71 -49.70 -6.52
N LYS A 686 -0.09 -49.08 -7.38
CA LYS A 686 -1.44 -49.57 -7.68
C LYS A 686 -1.44 -50.50 -8.89
N THR A 687 -2.17 -51.60 -8.77
CA THR A 687 -2.43 -52.52 -9.88
C THR A 687 -3.31 -51.85 -10.95
N TYR A 688 -3.52 -52.53 -12.08
CA TYR A 688 -4.49 -52.08 -13.10
C TYR A 688 -5.89 -51.80 -12.51
N ASN A 689 -6.31 -52.56 -11.49
CA ASN A 689 -7.60 -52.39 -10.81
C ASN A 689 -7.60 -51.31 -9.70
N LYS A 690 -6.56 -50.45 -9.64
CA LYS A 690 -6.37 -49.40 -8.63
C LYS A 690 -6.28 -49.92 -7.18
N GLN A 691 -5.89 -51.17 -6.99
CA GLN A 691 -5.64 -51.75 -5.67
C GLN A 691 -4.15 -51.66 -5.34
N LEU A 692 -3.79 -51.42 -4.09
CA LEU A 692 -2.38 -51.44 -3.67
C LEU A 692 -1.77 -52.83 -3.87
N ALA A 693 -0.56 -52.87 -4.41
CA ALA A 693 0.24 -54.06 -4.58
C ALA A 693 0.54 -54.70 -3.21
N ALA A 694 0.38 -56.03 -3.11
CA ALA A 694 0.68 -56.77 -1.89
C ALA A 694 2.21 -56.85 -1.65
N PRO A 695 2.68 -56.95 -0.41
CA PRO A 695 4.10 -57.21 -0.16
C PRO A 695 4.52 -58.55 -0.79
N GLY A 696 5.71 -58.58 -1.38
CA GLY A 696 6.20 -59.73 -2.13
C GLY A 696 7.32 -59.40 -3.11
N LEU A 697 7.77 -60.44 -3.83
CA LEU A 697 8.74 -60.32 -4.92
C LEU A 697 8.01 -60.00 -6.24
N TYR A 698 8.52 -58.99 -6.94
CA TYR A 698 8.02 -58.55 -8.24
C TYR A 698 9.14 -58.60 -9.29
N PHE A 699 8.73 -58.80 -10.53
CA PHE A 699 9.59 -58.74 -11.70
C PHE A 699 9.12 -57.61 -12.61
N TYR A 700 10.04 -57.01 -13.34
CA TYR A 700 9.69 -56.02 -14.36
C TYR A 700 10.43 -56.32 -15.65
N HIS A 701 9.74 -56.10 -16.78
CA HIS A 701 10.28 -56.16 -18.13
C HIS A 701 10.18 -54.78 -18.75
N VAL A 702 11.32 -54.23 -19.18
CA VAL A 702 11.41 -52.97 -19.90
C VAL A 702 11.68 -53.29 -21.36
N SER A 703 10.86 -52.75 -22.25
CA SER A 703 11.00 -52.87 -23.70
C SER A 703 11.10 -51.46 -24.31
N SER A 704 12.09 -51.26 -25.17
CA SER A 704 12.36 -49.97 -25.82
C SER A 704 13.05 -50.18 -27.18
N SER A 705 13.25 -49.10 -27.93
CA SER A 705 14.05 -49.14 -29.16
C SER A 705 15.53 -49.49 -28.92
N VAL A 706 16.02 -49.32 -27.70
CA VAL A 706 17.41 -49.60 -27.30
C VAL A 706 17.62 -51.07 -26.90
N GLY A 707 16.53 -51.81 -26.65
CA GLY A 707 16.57 -53.23 -26.31
C GLY A 707 15.52 -53.64 -25.28
N GLU A 708 15.70 -54.84 -24.72
CA GLU A 708 14.86 -55.39 -23.66
C GLU A 708 15.68 -55.72 -22.40
N PHE A 709 15.09 -55.51 -21.23
CA PHE A 709 15.71 -55.79 -19.95
C PHE A 709 14.70 -56.32 -18.94
N THR A 710 15.10 -57.30 -18.13
CA THR A 710 14.28 -57.84 -17.05
C THR A 710 15.01 -57.68 -15.73
N GLY A 711 14.32 -57.17 -14.71
CA GLY A 711 14.83 -57.08 -13.35
C GLY A 711 13.81 -57.53 -12.31
N LYS A 712 14.18 -57.36 -11.03
CA LYS A 712 13.35 -57.75 -9.89
C LYS A 712 13.46 -56.74 -8.75
N PHE A 713 12.39 -56.62 -7.96
CA PHE A 713 12.37 -55.81 -6.76
C PHE A 713 11.42 -56.41 -5.71
N VAL A 714 11.57 -55.97 -4.46
CA VAL A 714 10.79 -56.48 -3.34
C VAL A 714 10.00 -55.34 -2.71
N ILE A 715 8.72 -55.60 -2.41
CA ILE A 715 7.86 -54.73 -1.59
C ILE A 715 7.74 -55.38 -0.21
N VAL A 716 8.13 -54.65 0.83
CA VAL A 716 8.02 -55.02 2.24
C VAL A 716 7.06 -54.02 2.89
N LEU A 717 6.00 -54.52 3.53
CA LEU A 717 5.09 -53.69 4.32
C LEU A 717 5.62 -53.47 5.75
#